data_AF-A0AA51QXB2-F1
#
_entry.id   AF-A0AA51QXB2-F1
#
_cell.length_a   1.000
_cell.length_b   1.000
_cell.length_c   1.000
_cell.angle_alpha   90.00
_cell.angle_beta   90.00
_cell.angle_gamma   90.00
#
_symmetry.space_group_name_H-M   'P 1'
#
loop_
_entity.id
_entity.type
_entity.pdbx_description
1 polymer ?
#
loop_
_entity_poly.entity_id
_entity_poly.type
_entity_poly.pdbx_seq_one_letter_code
_entity_poly.pdbx_strand_id
1 'polypeptide(L)'
;MKKSIRQAVSRGLALLVLLPAAHTAFAGVDGGVEYRVAWDSVDSRYRVYVRPTSTPDKDLSMTAQVTLRVPHATGDQKFTVSDIKTKAGTNWSLSSEVYGPAEDKAIDYLSFNFTPIDVRAFAFKSGVEQEAFSFKNTGPCLGSVALMNNSTDPFNQPPDAPDNSAGTNPGNQFANAGWGATDDNDYLGNYGTAANCADVVIPTNNAPSAAVDTVTTTANTPVTVAVLANDNDADGDTLSIVEFTQSANGTVVMEGDKLVYTPKADFNGTDTFSYTVSDGTDTATSTVTVTVKTSSTPALVANTDAFTIDTANSSSSLDVLANDDIPDAQAITLQIVTMPSHGSAIVKDNKIIYTQTTGYTGQDTLTYRVTDANGNSAEATVNLTVKSLVTNTAPVANNDEAATTASSSVIVDVLANDNDAEGNTLSITAFTQGTNGTVALQDGKPMYTPNAGFSGTDSFSYTVSDGKDTDTATVTVSVAGVTPVLEAKTDTFTIDPTNPSNELDVLANDKIPAGETVTLAIVTQPAHGTASIRNNKLIYTPTAGYNGQDTLRYRITDAGGNTTEASITLTVKSSGTGNTCGTAPENPQADRAYYRVAWDNGTQRYRVYMYTGNVPSPNALTSAQVTLKVPHVSEDTFEVTDLESAFSGLMWNNNSNVFAPSEDTSADYLSFTPAISNSKAMQWQAGQEIEVFSFANAGACSGAVTLLDNSTDPFNQPPESPDNSVGTNPGNSIVNLGWGSTNGEHYAGNYGCPAVCTTDTPPTDSDGDGLSDAEEAILKTDPNNADSDADGIPDKQEIGSDIGKPRDMDFDGIIDALDKDDDGDGIPTKDERGDANNNTIPDYLEKPDVIPAQQSVAVPTLTEWGQLLLTLLLGAVAVRRYNKVIK
;
A
#
# COMPACT_ATOMS: atom_id res chain seq x y z
N MET A 1 -36.90 8.56 -10.72
CA MET A 1 -36.83 9.92 -10.14
C MET A 1 -35.64 9.95 -9.20
N LYS A 2 -34.79 10.98 -9.33
CA LYS A 2 -33.42 11.04 -8.79
C LYS A 2 -33.36 11.15 -7.27
N LYS A 3 -32.51 10.32 -6.62
CA LYS A 3 -31.45 10.77 -5.69
C LYS A 3 -30.47 9.65 -5.24
N SER A 4 -29.17 9.99 -5.30
CA SER A 4 -28.02 9.59 -4.46
C SER A 4 -27.18 8.31 -4.74
N ILE A 5 -25.85 8.50 -4.54
CA ILE A 5 -24.77 7.57 -4.13
C ILE A 5 -23.87 6.86 -5.19
N ARG A 6 -22.58 7.26 -5.16
CA ARG A 6 -21.23 6.60 -5.34
C ARG A 6 -20.81 5.75 -6.57
N GLN A 7 -19.54 6.00 -6.97
CA GLN A 7 -18.51 5.14 -7.62
C GLN A 7 -18.76 4.68 -9.10
N ALA A 8 -17.80 4.48 -10.02
CA ALA A 8 -16.36 4.16 -9.96
C ALA A 8 -15.63 4.31 -11.35
N VAL A 9 -14.27 4.31 -11.34
CA VAL A 9 -13.30 3.78 -12.37
C VAL A 9 -13.03 4.66 -13.64
N SER A 10 -11.82 4.91 -14.19
CA SER A 10 -10.52 4.21 -14.22
C SER A 10 -9.28 5.12 -14.43
N ARG A 11 -8.16 4.71 -13.81
CA ARG A 11 -6.73 4.61 -14.22
C ARG A 11 -6.23 5.23 -15.56
N GLY A 12 -5.05 5.85 -15.50
CA GLY A 12 -4.14 6.08 -16.64
C GLY A 12 -2.75 6.57 -16.20
N LEU A 13 -1.80 5.62 -16.18
CA LEU A 13 -0.33 5.71 -16.03
C LEU A 13 0.34 7.07 -16.33
N ALA A 14 1.18 7.56 -15.40
CA ALA A 14 2.30 8.45 -15.72
C ALA A 14 3.60 7.81 -15.21
N LEU A 15 4.46 7.49 -16.17
CA LEU A 15 5.76 6.86 -16.03
C LEU A 15 6.76 7.89 -15.49
N LEU A 16 7.09 7.85 -14.20
CA LEU A 16 8.10 8.71 -13.59
C LEU A 16 9.47 8.01 -13.70
N VAL A 17 10.35 8.55 -14.52
CA VAL A 17 11.76 8.12 -14.64
C VAL A 17 12.49 8.51 -13.36
N LEU A 18 12.82 7.52 -12.54
CA LEU A 18 13.71 7.63 -11.38
C LEU A 18 15.18 7.64 -11.85
N LEU A 19 15.88 8.75 -11.59
CA LEU A 19 17.34 8.77 -11.47
C LEU A 19 17.69 8.88 -9.98
N PRO A 20 18.73 8.18 -9.48
CA PRO A 20 18.99 8.08 -8.05
C PRO A 20 19.76 9.31 -7.56
N ALA A 21 19.23 10.00 -6.56
CA ALA A 21 20.01 10.92 -5.72
C ALA A 21 20.42 10.17 -4.45
N ALA A 22 21.72 10.01 -4.24
CA ALA A 22 22.29 9.48 -3.00
C ALA A 22 22.57 10.64 -2.03
N HIS A 23 21.96 10.56 -0.83
CA HIS A 23 22.41 10.90 0.54
C HIS A 23 23.30 12.16 0.76
N THR A 24 23.08 13.03 1.74
CA THR A 24 22.83 12.84 3.19
C THR A 24 22.31 14.15 3.80
N ALA A 25 21.48 14.07 4.85
CA ALA A 25 21.06 15.22 5.66
C ALA A 25 21.99 15.38 6.86
N PHE A 26 22.57 16.57 7.02
CA PHE A 26 23.10 17.07 8.30
C PHE A 26 22.09 18.07 8.86
N ALA A 27 21.59 17.82 10.07
CA ALA A 27 20.79 18.79 10.82
C ALA A 27 21.73 19.79 11.52
N GLY A 28 21.47 21.09 11.36
CA GLY A 28 22.02 22.11 12.26
C GLY A 28 22.66 23.35 11.64
N VAL A 29 22.06 23.96 10.60
CA VAL A 29 22.13 25.42 10.41
C VAL A 29 20.77 25.86 9.88
N ASP A 30 20.15 26.83 10.55
CA ASP A 30 18.86 27.41 10.14
C ASP A 30 19.06 28.22 8.85
N GLY A 31 19.07 27.53 7.70
CA GLY A 31 19.25 28.14 6.39
C GLY A 31 20.67 28.51 6.02
N GLY A 32 20.98 28.44 4.72
CA GLY A 32 22.24 28.94 4.17
C GLY A 32 22.26 28.88 2.65
N VAL A 33 23.45 28.99 2.04
CA VAL A 33 23.64 29.00 0.59
C VAL A 33 24.60 27.91 0.11
N GLU A 34 24.27 27.34 -1.04
CA GLU A 34 25.11 26.41 -1.77
C GLU A 34 25.57 27.04 -3.09
N TYR A 35 26.69 26.57 -3.64
CA TYR A 35 27.24 27.08 -4.90
C TYR A 35 27.44 25.97 -5.93
N ARG A 36 27.32 26.33 -7.21
CA ARG A 36 27.79 25.49 -8.32
C ARG A 36 28.50 26.32 -9.37
N VAL A 37 29.37 25.66 -10.14
CA VAL A 37 29.99 26.24 -11.35
C VAL A 37 29.52 25.46 -12.57
N ALA A 38 29.27 26.15 -13.68
CA ALA A 38 28.94 25.54 -14.95
C ALA A 38 29.65 26.22 -16.12
N TRP A 39 29.86 25.45 -17.18
CA TRP A 39 30.33 25.96 -18.46
C TRP A 39 29.14 26.27 -19.35
N ASP A 40 29.14 27.47 -19.91
CA ASP A 40 28.21 27.91 -20.94
C ASP A 40 28.95 27.97 -22.27
N SER A 41 28.62 27.04 -23.18
CA SER A 41 29.24 26.93 -24.49
C SER A 41 28.82 28.06 -25.44
N VAL A 42 27.65 28.69 -25.22
CA VAL A 42 27.07 29.69 -26.12
C VAL A 42 27.92 30.95 -26.17
N ASP A 43 28.40 31.41 -25.01
CA ASP A 43 29.23 32.60 -24.90
C ASP A 43 30.64 32.32 -24.34
N SER A 44 30.97 31.03 -24.16
CA SER A 44 32.26 30.50 -23.72
C SER A 44 32.66 31.02 -22.33
N ARG A 45 31.79 30.79 -21.35
CA ARG A 45 31.93 31.33 -19.99
C ARG A 45 31.75 30.29 -18.91
N TYR A 46 32.50 30.47 -17.83
CA TYR A 46 32.19 29.84 -16.56
C TYR A 46 31.21 30.72 -15.79
N ARG A 47 30.08 30.15 -15.38
CA ARG A 47 29.06 30.80 -14.56
C ARG A 47 29.06 30.19 -13.17
N VAL A 48 29.13 31.03 -12.15
CA VAL A 48 29.05 30.63 -10.75
C VAL A 48 27.66 31.03 -10.24
N TYR A 49 26.93 30.02 -9.78
CA TYR A 49 25.59 30.17 -9.25
C TYR A 49 25.59 30.01 -7.74
N VAL A 50 24.68 30.72 -7.09
CA VAL A 50 24.35 30.60 -5.67
C VAL A 50 22.89 30.20 -5.53
N ARG A 51 22.62 29.26 -4.62
CA ARG A 51 21.26 28.80 -4.32
C ARG A 51 21.06 28.75 -2.81
N PRO A 52 20.11 29.52 -2.26
CA PRO A 52 19.79 29.44 -0.85
C PRO A 52 18.90 28.23 -0.55
N THR A 53 19.12 27.55 0.57
CA THR A 53 18.32 26.40 1.02
C THR A 53 17.11 26.81 1.87
N SER A 54 17.05 28.07 2.29
CA SER A 54 15.88 28.70 2.93
C SER A 54 15.70 30.15 2.45
N THR A 55 14.67 30.85 2.93
CA THR A 55 14.50 32.29 2.65
C THR A 55 14.85 33.07 3.92
N PRO A 56 15.77 34.06 3.87
CA PRO A 56 16.20 34.75 5.08
C PRO A 56 15.21 35.79 5.58
N ASP A 57 15.16 35.96 6.89
CA ASP A 57 14.44 37.05 7.55
C ASP A 57 15.09 38.43 7.27
N LYS A 58 16.39 38.45 6.98
CA LYS A 58 17.15 39.65 6.57
C LYS A 58 18.02 39.35 5.37
N ASP A 59 17.61 39.83 4.21
CA ASP A 59 18.40 39.74 2.98
C ASP A 59 19.53 40.79 2.98
N LEU A 60 20.62 40.50 3.71
CA LEU A 60 21.78 41.39 3.84
C LEU A 60 23.07 40.61 3.54
N SER A 61 23.54 40.68 2.30
CA SER A 61 24.84 40.14 1.90
C SER A 61 25.94 41.16 2.15
N MET A 62 27.03 40.77 2.82
CA MET A 62 28.06 41.72 3.29
C MET A 62 29.42 41.58 2.58
N THR A 63 30.00 40.38 2.51
CA THR A 63 31.24 40.09 1.77
C THR A 63 31.28 38.59 1.50
N ALA A 64 31.99 38.11 0.49
CA ALA A 64 32.20 36.67 0.34
C ALA A 64 33.50 36.44 -0.42
N GLN A 65 34.08 35.26 -0.25
CA GLN A 65 35.20 34.79 -1.06
C GLN A 65 34.85 33.42 -1.63
N VAL A 66 35.01 33.26 -2.95
CA VAL A 66 34.77 32.00 -3.65
C VAL A 66 36.05 31.58 -4.37
N THR A 67 36.52 30.37 -4.08
CA THR A 67 37.74 29.81 -4.67
C THR A 67 37.40 28.67 -5.63
N LEU A 68 38.00 28.73 -6.82
CA LEU A 68 37.88 27.72 -7.87
C LEU A 68 39.20 26.97 -8.02
N ARG A 69 39.12 25.65 -8.21
CA ARG A 69 40.21 24.78 -8.65
C ARG A 69 40.17 24.72 -10.18
N VAL A 70 41.28 25.07 -10.83
CA VAL A 70 41.41 25.08 -12.29
C VAL A 70 42.65 24.30 -12.73
N PRO A 71 42.73 23.78 -13.96
CA PRO A 71 43.94 23.11 -14.45
C PRO A 71 45.16 24.04 -14.46
N HIS A 72 46.30 23.57 -13.95
CA HIS A 72 47.57 24.29 -14.01
C HIS A 72 48.18 24.20 -15.41
N ALA A 73 48.57 25.36 -15.96
CA ALA A 73 49.31 25.44 -17.22
C ALA A 73 50.17 26.71 -17.28
N THR A 74 51.17 26.71 -18.16
CA THR A 74 52.13 27.81 -18.30
C THR A 74 52.10 28.41 -19.72
N GLY A 75 52.64 29.63 -19.87
CA GLY A 75 52.69 30.32 -21.16
C GLY A 75 51.30 30.64 -21.72
N ASP A 76 51.12 30.54 -23.04
CA ASP A 76 49.85 30.82 -23.73
C ASP A 76 48.73 29.82 -23.36
N GLN A 77 49.09 28.70 -22.71
CA GLN A 77 48.13 27.71 -22.24
C GLN A 77 47.57 28.02 -20.85
N LYS A 78 48.10 29.05 -20.18
CA LYS A 78 47.74 29.41 -18.81
C LYS A 78 46.27 29.79 -18.71
N PHE A 79 45.58 29.23 -17.70
CA PHE A 79 44.23 29.64 -17.36
C PHE A 79 44.22 31.10 -16.91
N THR A 80 43.55 31.97 -17.67
CA THR A 80 43.59 33.42 -17.45
C THR A 80 42.18 33.97 -17.43
N VAL A 81 41.78 34.50 -16.28
CA VAL A 81 40.45 35.09 -16.07
C VAL A 81 40.34 36.42 -16.80
N SER A 82 39.27 36.57 -17.56
CA SER A 82 38.93 37.83 -18.24
C SER A 82 37.42 38.06 -18.26
N ASP A 83 37.03 39.29 -18.61
CA ASP A 83 35.64 39.69 -18.82
C ASP A 83 34.76 39.29 -17.62
N ILE A 84 35.10 39.65 -16.39
CA ILE A 84 34.21 39.30 -15.26
C ILE A 84 32.87 40.06 -15.42
N LYS A 85 31.75 39.33 -15.35
CA LYS A 85 30.38 39.86 -15.29
C LYS A 85 29.80 39.54 -13.94
N THR A 86 29.07 40.47 -13.37
CA THR A 86 28.53 40.36 -12.02
C THR A 86 27.04 40.62 -12.05
N LYS A 87 26.31 40.03 -11.11
CA LYS A 87 24.90 40.35 -10.90
C LYS A 87 24.74 41.83 -10.58
N ALA A 88 23.71 42.48 -11.12
CA ALA A 88 23.40 43.87 -10.80
C ALA A 88 23.30 44.08 -9.27
N GLY A 89 23.94 45.13 -8.75
CA GLY A 89 24.03 45.38 -7.31
C GLY A 89 25.17 44.65 -6.59
N THR A 90 25.93 43.80 -7.29
CA THR A 90 27.11 43.09 -6.75
C THR A 90 28.39 43.50 -7.48
N ASN A 91 29.51 43.47 -6.77
CA ASN A 91 30.83 43.54 -7.37
C ASN A 91 31.63 42.29 -7.01
N TRP A 92 32.17 41.63 -8.03
CA TRP A 92 33.03 40.47 -7.90
C TRP A 92 34.32 40.72 -8.68
N SER A 93 35.46 40.45 -8.04
CA SER A 93 36.77 40.64 -8.65
C SER A 93 37.72 39.52 -8.26
N LEU A 94 38.58 39.11 -9.19
CA LEU A 94 39.69 38.20 -8.91
C LEU A 94 40.62 38.85 -7.87
N SER A 95 40.75 38.23 -6.70
CA SER A 95 41.53 38.75 -5.58
C SER A 95 42.95 38.20 -5.53
N SER A 96 43.12 36.92 -5.85
CA SER A 96 44.42 36.25 -5.86
C SER A 96 44.41 35.04 -6.77
N GLU A 97 45.58 34.74 -7.33
CA GLU A 97 45.87 33.50 -8.04
C GLU A 97 47.04 32.83 -7.32
N VAL A 98 46.87 31.57 -6.94
CA VAL A 98 47.89 30.78 -6.25
C VAL A 98 48.20 29.58 -7.12
N TYR A 99 49.45 29.50 -7.55
CA TYR A 99 49.93 28.35 -8.30
C TYR A 99 49.87 27.10 -7.44
N GLY A 100 49.64 25.93 -8.05
CA GLY A 100 49.53 24.66 -7.35
C GLY A 100 50.62 24.47 -6.28
N PRO A 101 50.26 24.04 -5.06
CA PRO A 101 51.23 23.79 -4.00
C PRO A 101 52.12 22.60 -4.40
N ALA A 102 53.24 22.37 -3.69
CA ALA A 102 54.25 21.41 -4.12
C ALA A 102 53.73 19.97 -4.25
N GLU A 103 52.61 19.67 -3.57
CA GLU A 103 51.92 18.39 -3.46
C GLU A 103 51.02 18.08 -4.67
N ASP A 104 50.48 19.10 -5.36
CA ASP A 104 49.64 18.91 -6.56
C ASP A 104 49.94 19.99 -7.63
N LYS A 105 50.85 19.65 -8.54
CA LYS A 105 51.31 20.54 -9.61
C LYS A 105 50.36 20.61 -10.82
N ALA A 106 49.24 19.88 -10.78
CA ALA A 106 48.30 19.81 -11.89
C ALA A 106 47.17 20.86 -11.81
N ILE A 107 47.07 21.62 -10.72
CA ILE A 107 45.93 22.49 -10.42
C ILE A 107 46.42 23.85 -9.90
N ASP A 108 45.79 24.93 -10.38
CA ASP A 108 45.89 26.27 -9.83
C ASP A 108 44.61 26.66 -9.08
N TYR A 109 44.73 27.64 -8.18
CA TYR A 109 43.62 28.14 -7.37
C TYR A 109 43.33 29.61 -7.70
N LEU A 110 42.09 29.90 -8.05
CA LEU A 110 41.61 31.24 -8.36
C LEU A 110 40.59 31.68 -7.32
N SER A 111 40.87 32.77 -6.62
CA SER A 111 39.99 33.30 -5.59
C SER A 111 39.33 34.60 -6.03
N PHE A 112 38.03 34.72 -5.78
CA PHE A 112 37.20 35.85 -6.14
C PHE A 112 36.57 36.46 -4.90
N ASN A 113 36.74 37.77 -4.74
CA ASN A 113 36.13 38.53 -3.65
C ASN A 113 34.84 39.20 -4.10
N PHE A 114 33.83 39.12 -3.25
CA PHE A 114 32.54 39.79 -3.36
C PHE A 114 32.49 41.02 -2.45
N THR A 115 32.00 42.12 -2.99
CA THR A 115 31.61 43.30 -2.23
C THR A 115 30.23 43.77 -2.72
N PRO A 116 29.22 43.90 -1.85
CA PRO A 116 27.90 44.38 -2.22
C PRO A 116 27.97 45.86 -2.58
N ILE A 117 27.33 46.24 -3.69
CA ILE A 117 26.97 47.63 -3.96
C ILE A 117 25.60 47.92 -3.32
N ASP A 118 24.71 46.93 -3.39
CA ASP A 118 23.47 46.84 -2.66
C ASP A 118 23.49 45.54 -1.83
N VAL A 119 23.32 45.67 -0.51
CA VAL A 119 23.30 44.52 0.42
C VAL A 119 22.10 43.61 0.19
N ARG A 120 21.07 44.05 -0.56
CA ARG A 120 19.89 43.26 -0.96
C ARG A 120 19.95 42.80 -2.42
N ALA A 121 21.11 42.87 -3.06
CA ALA A 121 21.23 42.58 -4.49
C ALA A 121 20.79 41.16 -4.89
N PHE A 122 20.87 40.20 -3.97
CA PHE A 122 20.49 38.82 -4.23
C PHE A 122 19.00 38.53 -4.06
N ALA A 123 18.26 39.25 -3.20
CA ALA A 123 16.83 38.99 -2.98
C ALA A 123 16.56 37.49 -2.78
N PHE A 124 17.31 36.86 -1.86
CA PHE A 124 17.34 35.40 -1.75
C PHE A 124 15.95 34.80 -1.52
N LYS A 125 15.67 33.70 -2.22
CA LYS A 125 14.44 32.90 -2.08
C LYS A 125 14.82 31.43 -2.08
N SER A 126 14.32 30.69 -1.09
CA SER A 126 14.56 29.26 -0.93
C SER A 126 14.45 28.49 -2.25
N GLY A 127 15.50 27.74 -2.59
CA GLY A 127 15.58 26.89 -3.78
C GLY A 127 15.79 27.63 -5.10
N VAL A 128 15.75 28.97 -5.13
CA VAL A 128 15.90 29.76 -6.36
C VAL A 128 17.38 30.01 -6.62
N GLU A 129 17.91 29.32 -7.62
CA GLU A 129 19.27 29.51 -8.11
C GLU A 129 19.42 30.87 -8.82
N GLN A 130 20.53 31.55 -8.55
CA GLN A 130 20.85 32.84 -9.15
C GLN A 130 22.32 32.90 -9.56
N GLU A 131 22.61 33.48 -10.74
CA GLU A 131 24.00 33.74 -11.15
C GLU A 131 24.60 34.82 -10.23
N ALA A 132 25.72 34.51 -9.59
CA ALA A 132 26.47 35.46 -8.78
C ALA A 132 27.41 36.28 -9.67
N PHE A 133 28.27 35.58 -10.40
CA PHE A 133 29.18 36.15 -11.38
C PHE A 133 29.58 35.12 -12.43
N SER A 134 30.15 35.59 -13.53
CA SER A 134 30.69 34.74 -14.58
C SER A 134 31.93 35.35 -15.22
N PHE A 135 32.79 34.53 -15.80
CA PHE A 135 34.04 34.99 -16.41
C PHE A 135 34.45 34.10 -17.59
N LYS A 136 35.38 34.60 -18.41
CA LYS A 136 36.00 33.85 -19.50
C LYS A 136 37.39 33.39 -19.13
N ASN A 137 37.78 32.21 -19.62
CA ASN A 137 39.19 31.81 -19.69
C ASN A 137 39.73 32.20 -21.07
N THR A 138 40.81 32.98 -21.14
CA THR A 138 41.45 33.31 -22.44
C THR A 138 42.46 32.27 -22.89
N GLY A 139 42.85 31.33 -22.01
CA GLY A 139 43.65 30.17 -22.36
C GLY A 139 42.82 29.04 -23.00
N PRO A 140 43.47 27.99 -23.53
CA PRO A 140 42.80 26.80 -24.03
C PRO A 140 42.03 26.08 -22.91
N CYS A 141 41.00 25.36 -23.32
CA CYS A 141 40.28 24.46 -22.43
C CYS A 141 41.14 23.22 -22.12
N LEU A 142 41.60 23.08 -20.87
CA LEU A 142 42.51 22.00 -20.47
C LEU A 142 41.91 20.97 -19.51
N GLY A 143 40.67 21.19 -19.05
CA GLY A 143 40.00 20.29 -18.13
C GLY A 143 38.95 20.97 -17.28
N SER A 144 38.45 20.23 -16.28
CA SER A 144 37.33 20.66 -15.45
C SER A 144 37.72 21.77 -14.46
N VAL A 145 36.79 22.68 -14.23
CA VAL A 145 36.83 23.74 -13.22
C VAL A 145 35.84 23.39 -12.12
N ALA A 146 36.29 23.37 -10.88
CA ALA A 146 35.46 22.97 -9.74
C ALA A 146 35.47 24.04 -8.64
N LEU A 147 34.37 24.16 -7.90
CA LEU A 147 34.35 24.92 -6.66
C LEU A 147 35.08 24.16 -5.57
N MET A 148 35.85 24.89 -4.79
CA MET A 148 36.56 24.37 -3.63
C MET A 148 35.61 24.25 -2.44
N ASN A 149 35.64 23.14 -1.70
CA ASN A 149 34.86 23.00 -0.47
C ASN A 149 35.75 23.36 0.73
N ASN A 150 35.18 24.05 1.72
CA ASN A 150 35.88 24.44 2.93
C ASN A 150 36.42 23.24 3.74
N SER A 151 35.72 22.10 3.71
CA SER A 151 36.14 20.87 4.40
C SER A 151 37.31 20.15 3.74
N THR A 152 37.56 20.41 2.46
CA THR A 152 38.65 19.80 1.69
C THR A 152 39.73 20.81 1.31
N ASP A 153 39.76 21.96 1.98
CA ASP A 153 40.71 23.02 1.67
C ASP A 153 42.11 22.78 2.26
N PRO A 154 43.14 22.54 1.42
CA PRO A 154 44.54 22.53 1.85
C PRO A 154 45.03 23.83 2.53
N PHE A 155 44.38 24.98 2.33
CA PHE A 155 44.79 26.28 2.89
C PHE A 155 44.13 26.63 4.23
N ASN A 156 43.21 25.80 4.74
CA ASN A 156 42.50 25.99 6.01
C ASN A 156 43.17 25.26 7.20
N GLN A 157 44.46 24.95 7.09
CA GLN A 157 45.26 24.33 8.16
C GLN A 157 45.81 25.40 9.13
N PRO A 158 46.07 25.07 10.42
CA PRO A 158 46.63 26.00 11.39
C PRO A 158 47.94 26.66 10.92
N PRO A 159 48.28 27.86 11.43
CA PRO A 159 49.54 28.57 11.11
C PRO A 159 50.82 27.78 11.41
N ASP A 160 50.71 26.67 12.15
CA ASP A 160 51.83 25.83 12.60
C ASP A 160 51.90 24.48 11.86
N ALA A 161 51.00 24.22 10.90
CA ALA A 161 51.02 23.01 10.09
C ALA A 161 52.26 23.00 9.15
N PRO A 162 52.99 21.89 9.02
CA PRO A 162 54.28 21.83 8.31
C PRO A 162 54.21 22.20 6.82
N ASP A 163 53.01 22.13 6.23
CA ASP A 163 52.77 22.34 4.80
C ASP A 163 51.88 23.56 4.52
N ASN A 164 51.71 24.48 5.48
CA ASN A 164 51.10 25.76 5.12
C ASN A 164 52.08 26.58 4.28
N SER A 165 51.59 27.06 3.14
CA SER A 165 52.40 27.93 2.28
C SER A 165 52.46 29.33 2.91
N ALA A 166 53.48 29.54 3.74
CA ALA A 166 53.73 30.81 4.40
C ALA A 166 53.81 31.95 3.36
N GLY A 167 52.75 32.76 3.28
CA GLY A 167 52.68 33.96 2.44
C GLY A 167 51.94 33.85 1.11
N THR A 168 51.34 32.71 0.76
CA THR A 168 50.55 32.52 -0.47
C THR A 168 49.17 31.91 -0.23
N ASN A 169 48.62 32.04 0.96
CA ASN A 169 47.25 31.64 1.22
C ASN A 169 46.30 32.55 0.38
N PRO A 170 45.53 32.01 -0.58
CA PRO A 170 44.55 32.82 -1.32
C PRO A 170 43.44 33.39 -0.42
N GLY A 171 43.36 32.92 0.83
CA GLY A 171 42.22 33.07 1.70
C GLY A 171 41.09 32.20 1.17
N ASN A 172 40.47 31.42 2.05
CA ASN A 172 39.17 30.82 1.78
C ASN A 172 38.21 31.16 2.93
N GLN A 173 38.21 32.42 3.37
CA GLN A 173 37.17 32.84 4.28
C GLN A 173 35.88 32.95 3.45
N PHE A 174 35.08 31.87 3.41
CA PHE A 174 33.64 31.94 3.14
C PHE A 174 32.90 32.78 4.21
N ALA A 175 33.59 33.64 4.95
CA ALA A 175 33.04 34.56 5.91
C ALA A 175 32.12 35.54 5.16
N ASN A 176 30.84 35.54 5.56
CA ASN A 176 29.74 36.35 5.07
C ASN A 176 29.11 35.96 3.73
N ALA A 177 29.37 34.75 3.21
CA ALA A 177 28.64 34.20 2.07
C ALA A 177 27.22 33.79 2.48
N GLY A 178 26.41 34.77 2.86
CA GLY A 178 25.17 34.53 3.59
C GLY A 178 24.41 35.80 3.92
N TRP A 179 23.45 35.66 4.82
CA TRP A 179 22.56 36.71 5.30
C TRP A 179 22.82 36.95 6.79
N GLY A 180 23.16 38.17 7.20
CA GLY A 180 23.35 38.40 8.65
C GLY A 180 24.39 39.44 9.02
N ALA A 181 25.05 39.21 10.15
CA ALA A 181 26.13 40.03 10.68
C ALA A 181 27.48 39.70 10.01
N THR A 182 28.50 40.53 10.26
CA THR A 182 29.84 40.45 9.64
C THR A 182 30.67 39.21 10.02
N ASP A 183 30.15 38.36 10.89
CA ASP A 183 30.78 37.15 11.44
C ASP A 183 29.98 35.86 11.16
N ASP A 184 28.87 35.94 10.42
CA ASP A 184 28.05 34.78 10.07
C ASP A 184 28.62 34.05 8.83
N ASN A 185 28.65 32.71 8.87
CA ASN A 185 29.07 31.86 7.76
C ASN A 185 27.95 30.88 7.39
N ASP A 186 27.16 31.25 6.38
CA ASP A 186 26.00 30.47 5.93
C ASP A 186 26.33 29.58 4.72
N TYR A 187 27.60 29.36 4.40
CA TYR A 187 27.98 28.44 3.32
C TYR A 187 27.74 26.99 3.73
N LEU A 188 26.88 26.29 2.97
CA LEU A 188 26.51 24.89 3.24
C LEU A 188 27.27 23.87 2.40
N GLY A 189 27.76 24.28 1.22
CA GLY A 189 28.48 23.36 0.34
C GLY A 189 28.42 23.72 -1.14
N ASN A 190 29.02 22.84 -1.93
CA ASN A 190 28.95 22.87 -3.39
C ASN A 190 28.01 21.78 -3.88
N TYR A 191 27.21 22.07 -4.91
CA TYR A 191 26.35 21.10 -5.59
C TYR A 191 26.70 21.03 -7.09
N GLY A 192 26.28 19.95 -7.73
CA GLY A 192 26.61 19.69 -9.13
C GLY A 192 28.05 19.19 -9.33
N THR A 193 28.41 18.95 -10.58
CA THR A 193 29.73 18.44 -10.99
C THR A 193 30.66 19.57 -11.43
N ALA A 194 31.96 19.26 -11.56
CA ALA A 194 32.92 20.21 -12.10
C ALA A 194 32.57 20.59 -13.55
N ALA A 195 32.69 21.87 -13.88
CA ALA A 195 32.39 22.42 -15.20
C ALA A 195 33.52 22.15 -16.19
N ASN A 196 33.24 21.45 -17.29
CA ASN A 196 34.24 21.22 -18.33
C ASN A 196 33.93 22.03 -19.60
N CYS A 197 34.87 22.86 -20.03
CA CYS A 197 34.74 23.63 -21.26
C CYS A 197 34.81 22.80 -22.55
N ALA A 198 35.15 21.51 -22.44
CA ALA A 198 35.07 20.53 -23.51
C ALA A 198 33.66 19.95 -23.70
N ASP A 199 32.73 20.23 -22.78
CA ASP A 199 31.32 19.90 -22.95
C ASP A 199 30.72 20.87 -23.99
N VAL A 200 30.91 20.51 -25.26
CA VAL A 200 30.31 21.18 -26.40
C VAL A 200 29.08 20.39 -26.79
N VAL A 201 27.92 20.76 -26.24
CA VAL A 201 26.64 20.49 -26.91
C VAL A 201 26.26 21.78 -27.62
N ILE A 202 26.47 21.81 -28.93
CA ILE A 202 25.70 22.70 -29.80
C ILE A 202 24.56 21.79 -30.29
N PRO A 203 23.30 21.95 -29.86
CA PRO A 203 22.23 21.19 -30.46
C PRO A 203 22.17 21.57 -31.94
N THR A 204 22.38 20.61 -32.82
CA THR A 204 22.06 20.76 -34.24
C THR A 204 20.58 20.48 -34.38
N ASN A 205 19.81 21.42 -34.92
CA ASN A 205 18.40 21.24 -35.24
C ASN A 205 18.19 19.93 -36.04
N ASN A 206 17.32 19.06 -35.56
CA ASN A 206 16.87 17.86 -36.23
C ASN A 206 15.61 18.20 -37.02
N ALA A 207 15.66 18.04 -38.34
CA ALA A 207 14.48 18.25 -39.18
C ALA A 207 13.28 17.40 -38.72
N PRO A 208 12.05 17.90 -38.91
CA PRO A 208 10.86 17.21 -38.46
C PRO A 208 10.64 15.89 -39.20
N SER A 209 9.94 14.94 -38.58
CA SER A 209 9.57 13.66 -39.17
C SER A 209 8.06 13.61 -39.41
N ALA A 210 7.64 13.81 -40.66
CA ALA A 210 6.24 13.75 -41.08
C ALA A 210 5.79 12.30 -41.37
N ALA A 211 4.71 11.84 -40.75
CA ALA A 211 4.17 10.49 -40.89
C ALA A 211 2.98 10.45 -41.86
N VAL A 212 2.70 9.28 -42.45
CA VAL A 212 1.57 9.14 -43.38
C VAL A 212 0.24 9.12 -42.64
N ASP A 213 -0.75 9.82 -43.18
CA ASP A 213 -2.10 9.88 -42.62
C ASP A 213 -3.09 9.08 -43.44
N THR A 214 -4.05 8.47 -42.76
CA THR A 214 -5.18 7.83 -43.42
C THR A 214 -6.49 8.22 -42.74
N VAL A 215 -7.51 8.50 -43.54
CA VAL A 215 -8.85 8.82 -43.04
C VAL A 215 -9.91 8.24 -43.96
N THR A 216 -11.11 8.02 -43.43
CA THR A 216 -12.27 7.58 -44.21
C THR A 216 -13.39 8.60 -44.07
N THR A 217 -14.09 8.88 -45.16
CA THR A 217 -15.32 9.67 -45.17
C THR A 217 -16.35 9.04 -46.10
N THR A 218 -17.60 9.50 -46.07
CA THR A 218 -18.62 9.16 -47.05
C THR A 218 -18.68 10.21 -48.16
N ALA A 219 -19.19 9.83 -49.33
CA ALA A 219 -19.40 10.77 -50.43
C ALA A 219 -20.19 12.02 -49.96
N ASN A 220 -19.78 13.21 -50.41
CA ASN A 220 -20.33 14.51 -50.03
C ASN A 220 -20.12 14.94 -48.55
N THR A 221 -19.35 14.22 -47.76
CA THR A 221 -19.09 14.56 -46.35
C THR A 221 -17.65 15.07 -46.16
N PRO A 222 -17.45 16.35 -45.77
CA PRO A 222 -16.13 16.85 -45.39
C PRO A 222 -15.56 16.08 -44.21
N VAL A 223 -14.23 15.92 -44.17
CA VAL A 223 -13.52 15.30 -43.04
C VAL A 223 -12.29 16.11 -42.66
N THR A 224 -12.14 16.35 -41.37
CA THR A 224 -10.98 17.04 -40.79
C THR A 224 -9.89 16.04 -40.45
N VAL A 225 -8.65 16.34 -40.86
CA VAL A 225 -7.45 15.53 -40.65
C VAL A 225 -6.46 16.34 -39.82
N ALA A 226 -6.13 15.84 -38.64
CA ALA A 226 -5.12 16.43 -37.75
C ALA A 226 -3.73 15.88 -38.11
N VAL A 227 -3.19 16.33 -39.24
CA VAL A 227 -1.95 15.78 -39.84
C VAL A 227 -0.71 15.94 -38.95
N LEU A 228 -0.71 16.88 -38.00
CA LEU A 228 0.41 17.05 -37.07
C LEU A 228 0.38 16.06 -35.90
N ALA A 229 -0.70 15.29 -35.71
CA ALA A 229 -0.89 14.48 -34.50
C ALA A 229 0.02 13.25 -34.41
N ASN A 230 0.51 12.77 -35.55
CA ASN A 230 1.44 11.64 -35.71
C ASN A 230 2.83 12.07 -36.21
N ASP A 231 3.04 13.38 -36.37
CA ASP A 231 4.34 13.96 -36.70
C ASP A 231 5.14 14.20 -35.43
N ASN A 232 6.48 14.14 -35.53
CA ASN A 232 7.35 14.37 -34.39
C ASN A 232 8.62 15.10 -34.78
N ASP A 233 9.14 15.87 -33.83
CA ASP A 233 10.46 16.47 -33.88
C ASP A 233 11.36 15.89 -32.78
N ALA A 234 12.63 15.62 -33.07
CA ALA A 234 13.53 14.99 -32.10
C ALA A 234 14.01 15.96 -31.02
N ASP A 235 14.06 17.26 -31.33
CA ASP A 235 14.40 18.32 -30.38
C ASP A 235 13.17 18.78 -29.58
N GLY A 236 11.97 18.37 -30.00
CA GLY A 236 10.69 18.73 -29.37
C GLY A 236 10.19 20.10 -29.81
N ASP A 237 10.69 20.61 -30.95
CA ASP A 237 10.25 21.88 -31.51
C ASP A 237 8.79 21.84 -31.96
N THR A 238 8.14 23.01 -31.93
CA THR A 238 6.73 23.13 -32.27
C THR A 238 6.53 23.03 -33.78
N LEU A 239 5.75 22.03 -34.21
CA LEU A 239 5.46 21.77 -35.62
C LEU A 239 4.32 22.62 -36.16
N SER A 240 4.46 23.07 -37.41
CA SER A 240 3.43 23.84 -38.13
C SER A 240 3.32 23.42 -39.59
N ILE A 241 2.11 23.43 -40.15
CA ILE A 241 1.87 23.14 -41.57
C ILE A 241 2.20 24.39 -42.39
N VAL A 242 3.14 24.27 -43.33
CA VAL A 242 3.60 25.39 -44.17
C VAL A 242 3.14 25.29 -45.63
N GLU A 243 2.86 24.08 -46.11
CA GLU A 243 2.38 23.85 -47.48
C GLU A 243 1.44 22.63 -47.53
N PHE A 244 0.49 22.64 -48.48
CA PHE A 244 -0.32 21.46 -48.82
C PHE A 244 -0.77 21.52 -50.28
N THR A 245 -1.06 20.35 -50.86
CA THR A 245 -1.55 20.22 -52.23
C THR A 245 -3.06 19.95 -52.28
N GLN A 246 -3.69 20.26 -53.42
CA GLN A 246 -5.05 19.81 -53.69
C GLN A 246 -5.04 18.36 -54.16
N SER A 247 -6.09 17.62 -53.84
CA SER A 247 -6.27 16.26 -54.34
C SER A 247 -6.94 16.23 -55.72
N ALA A 248 -6.94 15.07 -56.38
CA ALA A 248 -7.54 14.93 -57.71
C ALA A 248 -9.08 14.86 -57.66
N ASN A 249 -9.64 14.31 -56.59
CA ASN A 249 -11.07 13.99 -56.45
C ASN A 249 -11.75 14.67 -55.26
N GLY A 250 -11.12 15.70 -54.70
CA GLY A 250 -11.65 16.50 -53.62
C GLY A 250 -11.05 17.92 -53.60
N THR A 251 -11.34 18.64 -52.54
CA THR A 251 -10.76 19.95 -52.24
C THR A 251 -10.23 19.92 -50.82
N VAL A 252 -9.04 20.48 -50.61
CA VAL A 252 -8.37 20.54 -49.31
C VAL A 252 -8.28 22.00 -48.88
N VAL A 253 -8.73 22.30 -47.67
CA VAL A 253 -8.60 23.63 -47.07
C VAL A 253 -7.97 23.52 -45.70
N MET A 254 -7.19 24.52 -45.30
CA MET A 254 -6.61 24.60 -43.96
C MET A 254 -7.59 25.28 -43.02
N GLU A 255 -7.84 24.67 -41.86
CA GLU A 255 -8.64 25.23 -40.77
C GLU A 255 -7.84 25.14 -39.46
N GLY A 256 -7.23 26.26 -39.06
CA GLY A 256 -6.30 26.27 -37.93
C GLY A 256 -5.03 25.48 -38.25
N ASP A 257 -4.71 24.52 -37.39
CA ASP A 257 -3.58 23.58 -37.50
C ASP A 257 -3.96 22.25 -38.19
N LYS A 258 -5.13 22.18 -38.82
CA LYS A 258 -5.68 20.97 -39.46
C LYS A 258 -6.01 21.20 -40.93
N LEU A 259 -6.16 20.10 -41.66
CA LEU A 259 -6.59 20.09 -43.06
C LEU A 259 -7.97 19.45 -43.18
N VAL A 260 -8.90 20.11 -43.86
CA VAL A 260 -10.24 19.61 -44.15
C VAL A 260 -10.32 19.19 -45.60
N TYR A 261 -10.58 17.91 -45.83
CA TYR A 261 -10.81 17.34 -47.15
C TYR A 261 -12.32 17.23 -47.42
N THR A 262 -12.77 17.78 -48.54
CA THR A 262 -14.14 17.62 -49.05
C THR A 262 -14.12 16.88 -50.38
N PRO A 263 -14.69 15.66 -50.47
CA PRO A 263 -14.73 14.91 -51.73
C PRO A 263 -15.62 15.61 -52.77
N LYS A 264 -15.30 15.46 -54.06
CA LYS A 264 -16.19 15.84 -55.15
C LYS A 264 -17.50 15.07 -55.06
N ALA A 265 -18.57 15.68 -55.57
CA ALA A 265 -19.86 15.02 -55.67
C ALA A 265 -19.74 13.68 -56.40
N ASP A 266 -20.38 12.66 -55.81
CA ASP A 266 -20.46 11.29 -56.32
C ASP A 266 -19.12 10.54 -56.48
N PHE A 267 -18.00 11.09 -56.00
CA PHE A 267 -16.73 10.38 -55.98
C PHE A 267 -16.74 9.25 -54.94
N ASN A 268 -16.27 8.08 -55.35
CA ASN A 268 -16.11 6.90 -54.51
C ASN A 268 -14.75 6.27 -54.80
N GLY A 269 -14.05 5.83 -53.77
CA GLY A 269 -12.70 5.27 -53.87
C GLY A 269 -11.67 6.07 -53.07
N THR A 270 -10.40 5.85 -53.37
CA THR A 270 -9.29 6.46 -52.64
C THR A 270 -8.80 7.72 -53.35
N ASP A 271 -8.54 8.79 -52.60
CA ASP A 271 -7.91 10.03 -53.06
C ASP A 271 -6.71 10.36 -52.17
N THR A 272 -5.74 11.11 -52.68
CA THR A 272 -4.53 11.47 -51.94
C THR A 272 -4.15 12.94 -52.14
N PHE A 273 -3.52 13.52 -51.12
CA PHE A 273 -2.86 14.82 -51.18
C PHE A 273 -1.63 14.82 -50.24
N SER A 274 -0.76 15.81 -50.36
CA SER A 274 0.44 15.96 -49.53
C SER A 274 0.39 17.22 -48.68
N TYR A 275 1.13 17.21 -47.58
CA TYR A 275 1.37 18.38 -46.73
C TYR A 275 2.84 18.44 -46.31
N THR A 276 3.31 19.63 -45.99
CA THR A 276 4.67 19.91 -45.52
C THR A 276 4.60 20.56 -44.14
N VAL A 277 5.33 19.97 -43.19
CA VAL A 277 5.47 20.42 -41.81
C VAL A 277 6.84 21.09 -41.60
N SER A 278 6.91 22.08 -40.72
CA SER A 278 8.13 22.80 -40.34
C SER A 278 8.24 22.96 -38.83
N ASP A 279 9.46 22.84 -38.30
CA ASP A 279 9.87 23.15 -36.92
C ASP A 279 10.28 24.63 -36.73
N GLY A 280 10.24 25.44 -37.80
CA GLY A 280 10.71 26.83 -37.83
C GLY A 280 12.07 27.04 -38.52
N THR A 281 12.84 25.97 -38.74
CA THR A 281 14.15 25.98 -39.41
C THR A 281 14.18 25.04 -40.63
N ASP A 282 13.75 23.79 -40.45
CA ASP A 282 13.72 22.72 -41.43
C ASP A 282 12.27 22.30 -41.76
N THR A 283 12.11 21.41 -42.75
CA THR A 283 10.80 20.95 -43.22
C THR A 283 10.79 19.48 -43.62
N ALA A 284 9.64 18.81 -43.49
CA ALA A 284 9.39 17.47 -44.02
C ALA A 284 8.02 17.37 -44.69
N THR A 285 7.86 16.45 -45.65
CA THR A 285 6.62 16.29 -46.42
C THR A 285 6.09 14.87 -46.29
N SER A 286 4.78 14.74 -46.12
CA SER A 286 4.08 13.46 -46.07
C SER A 286 2.76 13.49 -46.87
N THR A 287 2.09 12.35 -46.94
CA THR A 287 0.87 12.13 -47.71
C THR A 287 -0.30 11.75 -46.82
N VAL A 288 -1.47 12.31 -47.13
CA VAL A 288 -2.76 11.89 -46.59
C VAL A 288 -3.48 11.03 -47.64
N THR A 289 -3.95 9.86 -47.21
CA THR A 289 -4.81 8.98 -48.00
C THR A 289 -6.24 9.01 -47.47
N VAL A 290 -7.19 9.43 -48.30
CA VAL A 290 -8.62 9.50 -47.96
C VAL A 290 -9.37 8.39 -48.68
N THR A 291 -10.07 7.52 -47.94
CA THR A 291 -11.00 6.54 -48.50
C THR A 291 -12.42 7.09 -48.45
N VAL A 292 -13.03 7.33 -49.62
CA VAL A 292 -14.41 7.82 -49.76
C VAL A 292 -15.32 6.64 -50.05
N LYS A 293 -16.20 6.34 -49.09
CA LYS A 293 -17.20 5.26 -49.21
C LYS A 293 -18.48 5.78 -49.85
N THR A 294 -19.15 4.89 -50.59
CA THR A 294 -20.49 5.13 -51.12
C THR A 294 -21.46 5.44 -49.99
N SER A 295 -22.20 6.54 -50.13
CA SER A 295 -23.36 6.81 -49.28
C SER A 295 -24.50 5.90 -49.74
N SER A 296 -24.53 4.66 -49.26
CA SER A 296 -25.72 3.82 -49.35
C SER A 296 -26.53 4.05 -48.08
N THR A 297 -27.65 4.76 -48.18
CA THR A 297 -28.72 4.57 -47.19
C THR A 297 -29.12 3.09 -47.28
N PRO A 298 -29.14 2.33 -46.17
CA PRO A 298 -29.65 0.96 -46.21
C PRO A 298 -31.06 0.97 -46.82
N ALA A 299 -31.42 -0.10 -47.53
CA ALA A 299 -32.80 -0.25 -47.99
C ALA A 299 -33.68 -0.65 -46.79
N LEU A 300 -34.94 -0.23 -46.80
CA LEU A 300 -35.92 -0.78 -45.86
C LEU A 300 -36.10 -2.28 -46.15
N VAL A 301 -35.96 -3.12 -45.12
CA VAL A 301 -36.11 -4.58 -45.22
C VAL A 301 -37.11 -5.05 -44.17
N ALA A 302 -38.19 -5.68 -44.63
CA ALA A 302 -39.13 -6.38 -43.77
C ALA A 302 -38.73 -7.86 -43.66
N ASN A 303 -38.64 -8.39 -42.44
CA ASN A 303 -38.21 -9.74 -42.13
C ASN A 303 -39.39 -10.60 -41.65
N THR A 304 -39.34 -11.90 -41.96
CA THR A 304 -40.42 -12.81 -41.57
C THR A 304 -40.48 -12.98 -40.05
N ASP A 305 -41.68 -12.86 -39.49
CA ASP A 305 -41.95 -13.02 -38.08
C ASP A 305 -42.51 -14.40 -37.74
N ALA A 306 -42.33 -14.80 -36.49
CA ALA A 306 -42.98 -15.98 -35.93
C ALA A 306 -43.50 -15.68 -34.52
N PHE A 307 -44.77 -15.98 -34.26
CA PHE A 307 -45.38 -15.87 -32.94
C PHE A 307 -46.13 -17.13 -32.55
N THR A 308 -46.13 -17.45 -31.25
CA THR A 308 -47.00 -18.48 -30.68
C THR A 308 -48.15 -17.80 -29.96
N ILE A 309 -49.38 -18.22 -30.25
CA ILE A 309 -50.61 -17.67 -29.69
C ILE A 309 -51.23 -18.71 -28.78
N ASP A 310 -51.51 -18.33 -27.55
CA ASP A 310 -52.27 -19.16 -26.62
C ASP A 310 -53.77 -18.95 -26.82
N THR A 311 -54.50 -20.05 -26.97
CA THR A 311 -55.98 -20.08 -26.96
C THR A 311 -56.63 -19.38 -25.76
N ALA A 312 -55.93 -19.23 -24.62
CA ALA A 312 -56.44 -18.52 -23.44
C ALA A 312 -56.60 -17.00 -23.67
N ASN A 313 -55.81 -16.43 -24.58
CA ASN A 313 -55.88 -15.00 -24.90
C ASN A 313 -56.98 -14.76 -25.93
N SER A 314 -57.90 -13.83 -25.70
CA SER A 314 -58.89 -13.48 -26.72
C SER A 314 -58.26 -12.79 -27.94
N SER A 315 -57.13 -12.10 -27.76
CA SER A 315 -56.32 -11.49 -28.83
C SER A 315 -54.87 -11.30 -28.36
N SER A 316 -53.92 -11.23 -29.29
CA SER A 316 -52.49 -11.01 -29.04
C SER A 316 -51.97 -9.82 -29.82
N SER A 317 -51.14 -9.00 -29.18
CA SER A 317 -50.41 -7.91 -29.84
C SER A 317 -49.06 -8.41 -30.37
N LEU A 318 -48.83 -8.28 -31.67
CA LEU A 318 -47.66 -8.75 -32.38
C LEU A 318 -46.79 -7.56 -32.81
N ASP A 319 -45.54 -7.56 -32.39
CA ASP A 319 -44.56 -6.53 -32.72
C ASP A 319 -43.74 -6.97 -33.94
N VAL A 320 -44.32 -6.80 -35.13
CA VAL A 320 -43.74 -7.27 -36.39
C VAL A 320 -42.61 -6.40 -36.92
N LEU A 321 -42.42 -5.22 -36.35
CA LEU A 321 -41.37 -4.30 -36.78
C LEU A 321 -40.05 -4.53 -36.01
N ALA A 322 -40.07 -5.39 -35.00
CA ALA A 322 -38.95 -5.58 -34.08
C ALA A 322 -37.73 -6.22 -34.73
N ASN A 323 -37.93 -7.02 -35.78
CA ASN A 323 -36.89 -7.70 -36.55
C ASN A 323 -36.62 -7.03 -37.91
N ASP A 324 -37.32 -5.95 -38.26
CA ASP A 324 -37.19 -5.24 -39.52
C ASP A 324 -35.99 -4.29 -39.51
N ASP A 325 -35.31 -4.16 -40.66
CA ASP A 325 -34.28 -3.13 -40.85
C ASP A 325 -34.95 -1.89 -41.45
N ILE A 326 -35.20 -0.90 -40.59
CA ILE A 326 -35.87 0.35 -40.94
C ILE A 326 -34.85 1.49 -40.80
N PRO A 327 -34.08 1.78 -41.86
CA PRO A 327 -33.08 2.84 -41.84
C PRO A 327 -33.76 4.21 -41.74
N ASP A 328 -33.26 5.03 -40.81
CA ASP A 328 -33.84 6.28 -40.35
C ASP A 328 -35.25 6.11 -39.73
N ALA A 329 -35.34 6.23 -38.40
CA ALA A 329 -36.58 6.19 -37.60
C ALA A 329 -37.56 7.37 -37.87
N GLN A 330 -37.82 7.68 -39.13
CA GLN A 330 -38.88 8.57 -39.59
C GLN A 330 -40.23 7.86 -39.52
N ALA A 331 -41.31 8.62 -39.74
CA ALA A 331 -42.66 8.09 -39.71
C ALA A 331 -42.82 6.93 -40.71
N ILE A 332 -43.14 5.75 -40.19
CA ILE A 332 -43.49 4.56 -40.97
C ILE A 332 -45.00 4.35 -40.95
N THR A 333 -45.53 3.75 -42.02
CA THR A 333 -46.89 3.23 -42.07
C THR A 333 -46.87 1.71 -42.15
N LEU A 334 -47.56 1.05 -41.21
CA LEU A 334 -47.76 -0.40 -41.20
C LEU A 334 -49.14 -0.76 -41.74
N GLN A 335 -49.20 -1.72 -42.67
CA GLN A 335 -50.42 -2.19 -43.31
C GLN A 335 -50.47 -3.72 -43.38
N ILE A 336 -51.63 -4.31 -43.10
CA ILE A 336 -51.88 -5.73 -43.39
C ILE A 336 -52.21 -5.88 -44.88
N VAL A 337 -51.47 -6.75 -45.57
CA VAL A 337 -51.61 -7.04 -47.00
C VAL A 337 -52.52 -8.25 -47.23
N THR A 338 -52.28 -9.33 -46.48
CA THR A 338 -53.10 -10.56 -46.53
C THR A 338 -53.59 -10.90 -45.14
N MET A 339 -54.90 -11.15 -44.99
CA MET A 339 -55.51 -11.53 -43.71
C MET A 339 -55.23 -12.99 -43.35
N PRO A 340 -55.19 -13.34 -42.06
CA PRO A 340 -55.11 -14.72 -41.60
C PRO A 340 -56.35 -15.55 -41.96
N SER A 341 -56.18 -16.87 -42.11
CA SER A 341 -57.25 -17.79 -42.53
C SER A 341 -58.07 -18.34 -41.36
N HIS A 342 -57.50 -18.37 -40.15
CA HIS A 342 -58.11 -18.91 -38.94
C HIS A 342 -58.18 -17.87 -37.81
N GLY A 343 -58.18 -16.59 -38.16
CA GLY A 343 -58.35 -15.48 -37.24
C GLY A 343 -58.69 -14.17 -37.96
N SER A 344 -58.55 -13.08 -37.24
CA SER A 344 -58.62 -11.72 -37.77
C SER A 344 -57.43 -10.90 -37.28
N ALA A 345 -57.05 -9.88 -38.03
CA ALA A 345 -55.92 -9.01 -37.70
C ALA A 345 -56.26 -7.55 -37.98
N ILE A 346 -55.82 -6.65 -37.11
CA ILE A 346 -55.90 -5.20 -37.29
C ILE A 346 -54.57 -4.54 -36.91
N VAL A 347 -54.26 -3.39 -37.51
CA VAL A 347 -53.11 -2.57 -37.07
C VAL A 347 -53.56 -1.58 -36.02
N LYS A 348 -52.86 -1.54 -34.88
CA LYS A 348 -53.07 -0.57 -33.81
C LYS A 348 -51.72 -0.20 -33.19
N ASP A 349 -51.44 1.10 -33.07
CA ASP A 349 -50.19 1.61 -32.46
C ASP A 349 -48.91 1.00 -33.07
N ASN A 350 -48.87 0.88 -34.41
CA ASN A 350 -47.80 0.22 -35.18
C ASN A 350 -47.53 -1.25 -34.83
N LYS A 351 -48.48 -1.91 -34.17
CA LYS A 351 -48.47 -3.36 -33.93
C LYS A 351 -49.65 -4.03 -34.64
N ILE A 352 -49.54 -5.33 -34.88
CA ILE A 352 -50.66 -6.13 -35.39
C ILE A 352 -51.35 -6.78 -34.21
N ILE A 353 -52.64 -6.51 -34.01
CA ILE A 353 -53.48 -7.23 -33.05
C ILE A 353 -54.12 -8.40 -33.78
N TYR A 354 -53.72 -9.62 -33.44
CA TYR A 354 -54.27 -10.86 -33.97
C TYR A 354 -55.30 -11.46 -33.00
N THR A 355 -56.46 -11.85 -33.52
CA THR A 355 -57.55 -12.49 -32.77
C THR A 355 -57.86 -13.81 -33.45
N GLN A 356 -57.53 -14.94 -32.83
CA GLN A 356 -57.79 -16.26 -33.40
C GLN A 356 -59.28 -16.61 -33.39
N THR A 357 -59.69 -17.51 -34.27
CA THR A 357 -61.01 -18.13 -34.23
C THR A 357 -61.11 -19.01 -32.97
N THR A 358 -62.20 -18.86 -32.22
CA THR A 358 -62.42 -19.64 -31.00
C THR A 358 -62.32 -21.15 -31.27
N GLY A 359 -61.50 -21.85 -30.48
CA GLY A 359 -61.30 -23.30 -30.59
C GLY A 359 -60.30 -23.75 -31.67
N TYR A 360 -59.71 -22.82 -32.43
CA TYR A 360 -58.68 -23.16 -33.41
C TYR A 360 -57.34 -23.46 -32.70
N THR A 361 -56.70 -24.56 -33.11
CA THR A 361 -55.30 -24.87 -32.81
C THR A 361 -54.61 -25.26 -34.12
N GLY A 362 -53.38 -24.83 -34.34
CA GLY A 362 -52.66 -25.05 -35.60
C GLY A 362 -51.89 -23.83 -36.10
N GLN A 363 -51.46 -23.89 -37.35
CA GLN A 363 -50.68 -22.84 -38.01
C GLN A 363 -51.59 -21.86 -38.77
N ASP A 364 -51.39 -20.56 -38.58
CA ASP A 364 -52.03 -19.50 -39.35
C ASP A 364 -50.98 -18.52 -39.89
N THR A 365 -51.28 -17.77 -40.94
CA THR A 365 -50.32 -16.84 -41.54
C THR A 365 -50.99 -15.57 -42.04
N LEU A 366 -50.28 -14.44 -41.96
CA LEU A 366 -50.68 -13.18 -42.58
C LEU A 366 -49.46 -12.50 -43.21
N THR A 367 -49.66 -11.51 -44.09
CA THR A 367 -48.55 -10.69 -44.60
C THR A 367 -48.79 -9.22 -44.31
N TYR A 368 -47.72 -8.48 -44.03
CA TYR A 368 -47.76 -7.04 -43.80
C TYR A 368 -46.79 -6.30 -44.71
N ARG A 369 -47.01 -4.99 -44.85
CA ARG A 369 -46.17 -4.04 -45.56
C ARG A 369 -45.81 -2.90 -44.62
N VAL A 370 -44.53 -2.54 -44.58
CA VAL A 370 -44.03 -1.32 -43.96
C VAL A 370 -43.59 -0.35 -45.06
N THR A 371 -43.85 0.95 -44.88
CA THR A 371 -43.47 1.99 -45.84
C THR A 371 -42.91 3.20 -45.10
N ASP A 372 -41.77 3.71 -45.56
CA ASP A 372 -41.12 4.90 -44.99
C ASP A 372 -41.74 6.22 -45.49
N ALA A 373 -41.31 7.34 -44.91
CA ALA A 373 -41.78 8.67 -45.29
C ALA A 373 -41.41 9.08 -46.73
N ASN A 374 -40.43 8.41 -47.34
CA ASN A 374 -39.98 8.64 -48.72
C ASN A 374 -40.74 7.76 -49.74
N GLY A 375 -41.60 6.85 -49.26
CA GLY A 375 -42.39 5.93 -50.08
C GLY A 375 -41.69 4.61 -50.42
N ASN A 376 -40.54 4.29 -49.82
CA ASN A 376 -39.93 2.96 -49.95
C ASN A 376 -40.71 1.95 -49.10
N SER A 377 -40.96 0.76 -49.64
CA SER A 377 -41.77 -0.27 -48.96
C SER A 377 -41.17 -1.66 -49.07
N ALA A 378 -41.32 -2.47 -48.01
CA ALA A 378 -41.06 -3.91 -48.03
C ALA A 378 -42.22 -4.68 -47.38
N GLU A 379 -42.33 -5.96 -47.72
CA GLU A 379 -43.35 -6.88 -47.21
C GLU A 379 -42.72 -8.10 -46.57
N ALA A 380 -43.36 -8.62 -45.53
CA ALA A 380 -42.97 -9.87 -44.88
C ALA A 380 -44.18 -10.68 -44.43
N THR A 381 -43.92 -11.95 -44.11
CA THR A 381 -44.92 -12.89 -43.60
C THR A 381 -44.82 -13.00 -42.08
N VAL A 382 -45.96 -13.16 -41.41
CA VAL A 382 -46.04 -13.54 -40.00
C VAL A 382 -46.55 -14.97 -39.93
N ASN A 383 -45.76 -15.86 -39.34
CA ASN A 383 -46.14 -17.24 -39.06
C ASN A 383 -46.69 -17.35 -37.63
N LEU A 384 -47.92 -17.83 -37.47
CA LEU A 384 -48.61 -17.94 -36.19
C LEU A 384 -48.80 -19.40 -35.83
N THR A 385 -48.36 -19.82 -34.65
CA THR A 385 -48.70 -21.13 -34.09
C THR A 385 -49.69 -20.97 -32.95
N VAL A 386 -50.96 -21.32 -33.16
CA VAL A 386 -51.99 -21.31 -32.13
C VAL A 386 -51.95 -22.62 -31.36
N LYS A 387 -51.59 -22.58 -30.08
CA LYS A 387 -51.50 -23.75 -29.19
C LYS A 387 -52.59 -23.71 -28.13
N SER A 388 -53.15 -24.88 -27.84
CA SER A 388 -53.94 -25.08 -26.64
C SER A 388 -53.01 -25.05 -25.42
N LEU A 389 -53.36 -24.29 -24.39
CA LEU A 389 -52.68 -24.43 -23.10
C LEU A 389 -53.03 -25.80 -22.50
N VAL A 390 -52.02 -26.55 -22.07
CA VAL A 390 -52.18 -27.67 -21.14
C VAL A 390 -52.57 -27.09 -19.76
N THR A 391 -53.43 -27.78 -19.02
CA THR A 391 -53.62 -27.46 -17.60
C THR A 391 -52.28 -27.57 -16.87
N ASN A 392 -51.98 -26.64 -15.96
CA ASN A 392 -50.77 -26.69 -15.12
C ASN A 392 -50.75 -27.99 -14.30
N THR A 393 -49.62 -28.68 -14.26
CA THR A 393 -49.42 -29.83 -13.37
C THR A 393 -48.58 -29.34 -12.19
N ALA A 394 -48.97 -29.67 -10.95
CA ALA A 394 -48.16 -29.30 -9.80
C ALA A 394 -46.74 -29.90 -9.90
N PRO A 395 -45.71 -29.20 -9.39
CA PRO A 395 -44.36 -29.74 -9.35
C PRO A 395 -44.30 -30.98 -8.46
N VAL A 396 -43.27 -31.81 -8.65
CA VAL A 396 -43.03 -33.00 -7.81
C VAL A 396 -41.79 -32.74 -6.95
N ALA A 397 -42.01 -32.62 -5.64
CA ALA A 397 -40.95 -32.46 -4.65
C ALA A 397 -40.42 -33.84 -4.19
N ASN A 398 -39.11 -34.03 -4.16
CA ASN A 398 -38.48 -35.29 -3.75
C ASN A 398 -37.69 -35.12 -2.45
N ASN A 399 -37.74 -36.12 -1.57
CA ASN A 399 -37.03 -36.06 -0.30
C ASN A 399 -35.50 -36.02 -0.49
N ASP A 400 -34.84 -35.29 0.40
CA ASP A 400 -33.40 -35.07 0.39
C ASP A 400 -32.72 -35.66 1.62
N GLU A 401 -31.44 -35.94 1.48
CA GLU A 401 -30.56 -36.34 2.56
C GLU A 401 -29.30 -35.48 2.58
N ALA A 402 -28.87 -35.09 3.78
CA ALA A 402 -27.61 -34.39 4.00
C ALA A 402 -26.89 -34.93 5.25
N ALA A 403 -25.60 -34.63 5.35
CA ALA A 403 -24.81 -34.97 6.53
C ALA A 403 -23.93 -33.80 6.95
N THR A 404 -23.75 -33.64 8.25
CA THR A 404 -22.86 -32.64 8.85
C THR A 404 -22.30 -33.14 10.18
N THR A 405 -21.49 -32.32 10.85
CA THR A 405 -21.03 -32.56 12.22
C THR A 405 -21.74 -31.65 13.21
N ALA A 406 -21.73 -32.00 14.49
CA ALA A 406 -22.36 -31.23 15.58
C ALA A 406 -21.86 -29.76 15.73
N SER A 407 -20.85 -29.35 14.95
CA SER A 407 -20.26 -28.02 14.96
C SER A 407 -20.18 -27.38 13.57
N SER A 408 -20.96 -27.87 12.59
CA SER A 408 -20.93 -27.34 11.21
C SER A 408 -22.32 -27.26 10.60
N SER A 409 -22.60 -26.18 9.88
CA SER A 409 -23.80 -26.05 9.04
C SER A 409 -23.62 -26.77 7.70
N VAL A 410 -24.73 -27.09 7.04
CA VAL A 410 -24.74 -27.71 5.70
C VAL A 410 -25.78 -27.05 4.81
N ILE A 411 -25.39 -26.70 3.59
CA ILE A 411 -26.32 -26.22 2.54
C ILE A 411 -26.80 -27.42 1.74
N VAL A 412 -28.11 -27.53 1.53
CA VAL A 412 -28.76 -28.62 0.81
C VAL A 412 -29.41 -28.08 -0.45
N ASP A 413 -29.04 -28.62 -1.61
CA ASP A 413 -29.65 -28.23 -2.89
C ASP A 413 -30.93 -29.02 -3.15
N VAL A 414 -31.98 -28.68 -2.42
CA VAL A 414 -33.26 -29.42 -2.42
C VAL A 414 -33.98 -29.39 -3.78
N LEU A 415 -33.68 -28.43 -4.66
CA LEU A 415 -34.32 -28.38 -5.98
C LEU A 415 -33.64 -29.27 -7.02
N ALA A 416 -32.51 -29.90 -6.69
CA ALA A 416 -31.71 -30.67 -7.65
C ALA A 416 -32.37 -31.98 -8.11
N ASN A 417 -33.24 -32.55 -7.27
CA ASN A 417 -34.00 -33.77 -7.53
C ASN A 417 -35.49 -33.49 -7.79
N ASP A 418 -35.95 -32.26 -7.69
CA ASP A 418 -37.32 -31.85 -7.98
C ASP A 418 -37.56 -31.70 -9.48
N ASN A 419 -38.81 -31.92 -9.92
CA ASN A 419 -39.14 -31.78 -11.34
C ASN A 419 -40.55 -31.24 -11.55
N ASP A 420 -40.70 -30.45 -12.61
CA ASP A 420 -41.97 -30.00 -13.14
C ASP A 420 -42.27 -30.66 -14.50
N ALA A 421 -43.52 -31.05 -14.75
CA ALA A 421 -43.89 -31.76 -15.98
C ALA A 421 -43.85 -30.84 -17.22
N GLU A 422 -44.12 -29.55 -17.04
CA GLU A 422 -44.09 -28.53 -18.08
C GLU A 422 -42.71 -27.85 -18.21
N GLY A 423 -41.77 -28.16 -17.30
CA GLY A 423 -40.44 -27.60 -17.26
C GLY A 423 -40.41 -26.18 -16.70
N ASN A 424 -41.43 -25.79 -15.93
CA ASN A 424 -41.49 -24.52 -15.23
C ASN A 424 -40.32 -24.39 -14.22
N THR A 425 -39.86 -23.16 -14.02
CA THR A 425 -38.81 -22.88 -13.03
C THR A 425 -39.36 -23.08 -11.63
N LEU A 426 -38.64 -23.88 -10.83
CA LEU A 426 -39.00 -24.20 -9.46
C LEU A 426 -38.37 -23.22 -8.46
N SER A 427 -39.09 -22.94 -7.38
CA SER A 427 -38.66 -22.05 -6.31
C SER A 427 -39.15 -22.53 -4.94
N ILE A 428 -38.36 -22.29 -3.89
CA ILE A 428 -38.74 -22.60 -2.51
C ILE A 428 -39.59 -21.46 -1.98
N THR A 429 -40.79 -21.76 -1.50
CA THR A 429 -41.76 -20.76 -0.99
C THR A 429 -41.93 -20.82 0.52
N ALA A 430 -41.68 -21.98 1.14
CA ALA A 430 -41.74 -22.17 2.58
C ALA A 430 -40.78 -23.29 3.03
N PHE A 431 -40.39 -23.25 4.29
CA PHE A 431 -39.68 -24.33 4.97
C PHE A 431 -39.99 -24.31 6.48
N THR A 432 -39.79 -25.45 7.14
CA THR A 432 -39.91 -25.54 8.61
C THR A 432 -38.53 -25.56 9.26
N GLN A 433 -38.49 -25.36 10.58
CA GLN A 433 -37.28 -25.58 11.37
C GLN A 433 -37.12 -27.07 11.70
N GLY A 434 -35.90 -27.50 12.00
CA GLY A 434 -35.63 -28.80 12.61
C GLY A 434 -35.95 -28.79 14.10
N THR A 435 -36.05 -29.97 14.72
CA THR A 435 -36.24 -30.04 16.19
C THR A 435 -34.92 -29.81 16.92
N ASN A 436 -33.80 -30.17 16.28
CA ASN A 436 -32.46 -30.14 16.83
C ASN A 436 -31.50 -29.28 15.99
N GLY A 437 -32.04 -28.34 15.21
CA GLY A 437 -31.27 -27.38 14.45
C GLY A 437 -32.16 -26.34 13.78
N THR A 438 -31.53 -25.27 13.32
CA THR A 438 -32.17 -24.15 12.63
C THR A 438 -31.92 -24.19 11.13
N VAL A 439 -32.92 -23.81 10.34
CA VAL A 439 -32.88 -23.71 8.89
C VAL A 439 -33.03 -22.24 8.48
N ALA A 440 -32.16 -21.78 7.61
CA ALA A 440 -32.23 -20.48 6.95
C ALA A 440 -31.98 -20.63 5.45
N LEU A 441 -32.37 -19.66 4.62
CA LEU A 441 -31.99 -19.66 3.21
C LEU A 441 -30.65 -18.95 3.03
N GLN A 442 -29.74 -19.58 2.30
CA GLN A 442 -28.50 -19.00 1.82
C GLN A 442 -28.43 -19.21 0.31
N ASP A 443 -28.32 -18.12 -0.46
CA ASP A 443 -28.32 -18.15 -1.94
C ASP A 443 -29.50 -18.91 -2.55
N GLY A 444 -30.68 -18.81 -1.92
CA GLY A 444 -31.89 -19.50 -2.34
C GLY A 444 -31.95 -21.00 -2.02
N LYS A 445 -30.96 -21.55 -1.29
CA LYS A 445 -30.92 -22.95 -0.85
C LYS A 445 -31.03 -23.05 0.69
N PRO A 446 -31.70 -24.08 1.24
CA PRO A 446 -31.75 -24.27 2.68
C PRO A 446 -30.36 -24.59 3.28
N MET A 447 -29.94 -23.82 4.27
CA MET A 447 -28.81 -24.08 5.15
C MET A 447 -29.33 -24.56 6.50
N TYR A 448 -28.97 -25.78 6.89
CA TYR A 448 -29.27 -26.36 8.20
C TYR A 448 -28.07 -26.23 9.14
N THR A 449 -28.31 -25.77 10.37
CA THR A 449 -27.32 -25.64 11.44
C THR A 449 -27.78 -26.43 12.66
N PRO A 450 -27.08 -27.51 13.06
CA PRO A 450 -27.42 -28.26 14.27
C PRO A 450 -27.34 -27.40 15.54
N ASN A 451 -28.19 -27.69 16.52
CA ASN A 451 -28.06 -27.15 17.87
C ASN A 451 -26.73 -27.62 18.48
N ALA A 452 -26.12 -26.77 19.31
CA ALA A 452 -24.83 -27.06 19.93
C ALA A 452 -24.83 -28.41 20.67
N GLY A 453 -23.87 -29.28 20.32
CA GLY A 453 -23.72 -30.60 20.94
C GLY A 453 -24.72 -31.67 20.47
N PHE A 454 -25.65 -31.35 19.57
CA PHE A 454 -26.56 -32.35 19.02
C PHE A 454 -25.81 -33.34 18.12
N SER A 455 -26.06 -34.63 18.33
CA SER A 455 -25.64 -35.71 17.44
C SER A 455 -26.80 -36.67 17.24
N GLY A 456 -27.02 -37.12 16.00
CA GLY A 456 -28.17 -37.92 15.62
C GLY A 456 -28.79 -37.42 14.32
N THR A 457 -30.01 -37.84 14.03
CA THR A 457 -30.75 -37.41 12.85
C THR A 457 -31.74 -36.31 13.21
N ASP A 458 -31.81 -35.25 12.42
CA ASP A 458 -32.88 -34.25 12.47
C ASP A 458 -33.54 -34.12 11.09
N SER A 459 -34.70 -33.48 11.02
CA SER A 459 -35.42 -33.31 9.75
C SER A 459 -36.19 -32.01 9.70
N PHE A 460 -36.28 -31.43 8.51
CA PHE A 460 -37.17 -30.29 8.20
C PHE A 460 -37.88 -30.53 6.87
N SER A 461 -38.91 -29.74 6.58
CA SER A 461 -39.65 -29.79 5.31
C SER A 461 -39.49 -28.51 4.52
N TYR A 462 -39.64 -28.60 3.20
CA TYR A 462 -39.68 -27.45 2.29
C TYR A 462 -40.86 -27.57 1.31
N THR A 463 -41.29 -26.43 0.76
CA THR A 463 -42.36 -26.33 -0.23
C THR A 463 -41.81 -25.72 -1.52
N VAL A 464 -41.91 -26.46 -2.61
CA VAL A 464 -41.52 -26.02 -3.96
C VAL A 464 -42.73 -25.52 -4.74
N SER A 465 -42.55 -24.47 -5.55
CA SER A 465 -43.57 -23.91 -6.44
C SER A 465 -43.04 -23.66 -7.84
N ASP A 466 -43.90 -23.89 -8.83
CA ASP A 466 -43.71 -23.55 -10.25
C ASP A 466 -44.28 -22.14 -10.60
N GLY A 467 -44.74 -21.39 -9.59
CA GLY A 467 -45.40 -20.10 -9.72
C GLY A 467 -46.94 -20.15 -9.76
N LYS A 468 -47.55 -21.34 -9.76
CA LYS A 468 -49.02 -21.52 -9.70
C LYS A 468 -49.44 -22.56 -8.66
N ASP A 469 -48.82 -23.73 -8.69
CA ASP A 469 -49.08 -24.85 -7.80
C ASP A 469 -47.83 -25.14 -6.94
N THR A 470 -47.98 -26.02 -5.94
CA THR A 470 -46.92 -26.33 -4.97
C THR A 470 -46.91 -27.80 -4.58
N ASP A 471 -45.76 -28.30 -4.16
CA ASP A 471 -45.61 -29.60 -3.50
C ASP A 471 -44.59 -29.54 -2.34
N THR A 472 -44.58 -30.52 -1.45
CA THR A 472 -43.75 -30.51 -0.23
C THR A 472 -42.95 -31.80 -0.06
N ALA A 473 -41.68 -31.66 0.33
CA ALA A 473 -40.81 -32.78 0.67
C ALA A 473 -40.02 -32.53 1.95
N THR A 474 -39.33 -33.56 2.44
CA THR A 474 -38.53 -33.52 3.68
C THR A 474 -37.05 -33.66 3.39
N VAL A 475 -36.24 -32.93 4.13
CA VAL A 475 -34.78 -33.10 4.21
C VAL A 475 -34.45 -33.82 5.51
N THR A 476 -33.73 -34.93 5.42
CA THR A 476 -33.17 -35.64 6.59
C THR A 476 -31.69 -35.31 6.72
N VAL A 477 -31.27 -34.79 7.89
CA VAL A 477 -29.87 -34.44 8.15
C VAL A 477 -29.29 -35.37 9.21
N SER A 478 -28.22 -36.08 8.85
CA SER A 478 -27.44 -36.90 9.78
C SER A 478 -26.29 -36.07 10.38
N VAL A 479 -26.33 -35.83 11.69
CA VAL A 479 -25.33 -35.05 12.43
C VAL A 479 -24.41 -35.99 13.18
N ALA A 480 -23.17 -36.11 12.70
CA ALA A 480 -22.12 -36.86 13.37
C ALA A 480 -21.66 -36.11 14.63
N GLY A 481 -21.57 -36.83 15.75
CA GLY A 481 -21.00 -36.28 16.98
C GLY A 481 -19.51 -35.98 16.79
N VAL A 482 -19.04 -34.88 17.39
CA VAL A 482 -17.60 -34.62 17.57
C VAL A 482 -17.22 -35.19 18.94
N THR A 483 -16.35 -36.20 18.98
CA THR A 483 -15.73 -36.60 20.26
C THR A 483 -14.76 -35.50 20.67
N PRO A 484 -14.97 -34.82 21.81
CA PRO A 484 -13.97 -33.89 22.31
C PRO A 484 -12.67 -34.65 22.56
N VAL A 485 -11.55 -34.15 22.03
CA VAL A 485 -10.25 -34.82 22.16
C VAL A 485 -9.47 -34.14 23.28
N LEU A 486 -9.17 -34.90 24.33
CA LEU A 486 -8.16 -34.56 25.33
C LEU A 486 -6.76 -34.75 24.74
N GLU A 487 -5.94 -33.70 24.72
CA GLU A 487 -4.60 -33.71 24.13
C GLU A 487 -3.59 -33.02 25.05
N ALA A 488 -2.58 -33.76 25.52
CA ALA A 488 -1.42 -33.20 26.20
C ALA A 488 -0.38 -32.79 25.15
N LYS A 489 0.19 -31.59 25.29
CA LYS A 489 1.23 -31.07 24.39
C LYS A 489 2.56 -30.95 25.11
N THR A 490 3.64 -31.01 24.36
CA THR A 490 4.98 -30.94 24.95
C THR A 490 5.25 -29.54 25.48
N ASP A 491 5.81 -29.48 26.68
CA ASP A 491 6.14 -28.23 27.35
C ASP A 491 7.63 -27.94 27.36
N THR A 492 7.97 -26.66 27.42
CA THR A 492 9.33 -26.22 27.66
C THR A 492 9.34 -25.16 28.75
N PHE A 493 10.17 -25.35 29.78
CA PHE A 493 10.37 -24.36 30.83
C PHE A 493 11.85 -24.11 31.07
N THR A 494 12.15 -22.91 31.53
CA THR A 494 13.49 -22.57 32.02
C THR A 494 13.43 -22.42 33.54
N ILE A 495 14.30 -23.14 34.23
CA ILE A 495 14.30 -23.25 35.69
C ILE A 495 15.43 -22.42 36.27
N ASP A 496 15.07 -21.51 37.17
CA ASP A 496 16.00 -20.82 38.05
C ASP A 496 16.19 -21.65 39.33
N PRO A 497 17.37 -22.24 39.58
CA PRO A 497 17.60 -23.08 40.76
C PRO A 497 17.51 -22.30 42.09
N THR A 498 17.43 -20.95 42.05
CA THR A 498 17.27 -20.11 43.24
C THR A 498 15.82 -19.79 43.60
N ASN A 499 14.86 -20.08 42.70
CA ASN A 499 13.45 -19.84 42.96
C ASN A 499 12.86 -20.95 43.86
N PRO A 500 12.30 -20.62 45.03
CA PRO A 500 11.78 -21.61 45.96
C PRO A 500 10.46 -22.27 45.53
N SER A 501 9.73 -21.74 44.52
CA SER A 501 8.42 -22.29 44.13
C SER A 501 8.49 -23.29 42.96
N ASN A 502 9.27 -23.01 41.92
CA ASN A 502 9.40 -23.81 40.67
C ASN A 502 8.10 -24.49 40.22
N GLU A 503 6.98 -23.77 40.33
CA GLU A 503 5.65 -24.22 39.95
C GLU A 503 5.45 -23.97 38.45
N LEU A 504 5.13 -25.02 37.70
CA LEU A 504 5.01 -25.05 36.25
C LEU A 504 3.57 -25.37 35.88
N ASP A 505 2.97 -24.53 35.05
CA ASP A 505 1.64 -24.73 34.50
C ASP A 505 1.75 -25.45 33.15
N VAL A 506 1.70 -26.77 33.21
CA VAL A 506 1.80 -27.67 32.04
C VAL A 506 0.47 -27.82 31.31
N LEU A 507 -0.64 -27.35 31.90
CA LEU A 507 -1.97 -27.49 31.30
C LEU A 507 -2.31 -26.33 30.36
N ALA A 508 -1.48 -25.29 30.32
CA ALA A 508 -1.78 -24.04 29.61
C ALA A 508 -1.82 -24.19 28.07
N ASN A 509 -1.05 -25.12 27.52
CA ASN A 509 -1.00 -25.42 26.07
C ASN A 509 -1.81 -26.68 25.68
N ASP A 510 -2.27 -27.43 26.68
CA ASP A 510 -3.06 -28.64 26.52
C ASP A 510 -4.46 -28.34 25.98
N LYS A 511 -4.99 -29.26 25.17
CA LYS A 511 -6.36 -29.18 24.69
C LYS A 511 -7.26 -29.95 25.65
N ILE A 512 -7.93 -29.21 26.52
CA ILE A 512 -8.92 -29.74 27.44
C ILE A 512 -10.32 -29.39 26.92
N PRO A 513 -11.23 -30.36 26.72
CA PRO A 513 -12.61 -30.09 26.34
C PRO A 513 -13.29 -29.05 27.25
N ALA A 514 -14.09 -28.16 26.66
CA ALA A 514 -14.74 -27.08 27.39
C ALA A 514 -15.64 -27.61 28.52
N GLY A 515 -15.40 -27.14 29.75
CA GLY A 515 -16.15 -27.54 30.94
C GLY A 515 -15.62 -28.80 31.66
N GLU A 516 -14.57 -29.45 31.13
CA GLU A 516 -13.94 -30.58 31.80
C GLU A 516 -12.80 -30.16 32.73
N THR A 517 -12.63 -30.92 33.81
CA THR A 517 -11.47 -30.83 34.70
C THR A 517 -10.57 -32.04 34.51
N VAL A 518 -9.26 -31.83 34.50
CA VAL A 518 -8.27 -32.90 34.34
C VAL A 518 -7.39 -33.04 35.58
N THR A 519 -6.93 -34.26 35.86
CA THR A 519 -5.94 -34.52 36.91
C THR A 519 -4.57 -34.80 36.31
N LEU A 520 -3.53 -34.17 36.87
CA LEU A 520 -2.14 -34.35 36.48
C LEU A 520 -1.46 -35.52 37.22
N ALA A 521 -0.61 -36.27 36.52
CA ALA A 521 0.26 -37.30 37.09
C ALA A 521 1.66 -37.27 36.47
N ILE A 522 2.71 -37.55 37.25
CA ILE A 522 4.08 -37.69 36.72
C ILE A 522 4.29 -39.14 36.28
N VAL A 523 4.70 -39.34 35.03
CA VAL A 523 4.91 -40.65 34.40
C VAL A 523 6.37 -41.09 34.56
N THR A 524 7.30 -40.21 34.21
CA THR A 524 8.74 -40.44 34.41
C THR A 524 9.36 -39.25 35.12
N GLN A 525 10.10 -39.53 36.19
CA GLN A 525 10.87 -38.51 36.90
C GLN A 525 12.04 -38.01 36.04
N PRO A 526 12.45 -36.75 36.23
CA PRO A 526 13.65 -36.19 35.61
C PRO A 526 14.93 -36.89 36.05
N ALA A 527 15.97 -36.86 35.22
CA ALA A 527 17.26 -37.50 35.50
C ALA A 527 18.15 -36.68 36.43
N HIS A 528 17.97 -35.36 36.44
CA HIS A 528 18.83 -34.41 37.14
C HIS A 528 18.04 -33.50 38.10
N GLY A 529 16.87 -33.95 38.56
CA GLY A 529 16.05 -33.28 39.57
C GLY A 529 14.96 -34.19 40.11
N THR A 530 13.99 -33.62 40.81
CA THR A 530 12.77 -34.31 41.25
C THR A 530 11.54 -33.50 40.86
N ALA A 531 10.47 -34.18 40.48
CA ALA A 531 9.18 -33.56 40.19
C ALA A 531 8.10 -34.05 41.16
N SER A 532 7.23 -33.14 41.58
CA SER A 532 6.04 -33.42 42.40
C SER A 532 4.84 -32.62 41.89
N ILE A 533 3.64 -32.95 42.36
CA ILE A 533 2.42 -32.23 41.97
C ILE A 533 1.79 -31.61 43.22
N ARG A 534 1.39 -30.34 43.11
CA ARG A 534 0.65 -29.62 44.16
C ARG A 534 -0.39 -28.75 43.48
N ASN A 535 -1.64 -28.80 43.95
CA ASN A 535 -2.76 -28.03 43.39
C ASN A 535 -2.91 -28.17 41.86
N ASN A 536 -2.73 -29.38 41.34
CA ASN A 536 -2.77 -29.70 39.91
C ASN A 536 -1.72 -29.01 39.02
N LYS A 537 -0.66 -28.46 39.63
CA LYS A 537 0.50 -27.92 38.93
C LYS A 537 1.75 -28.73 39.26
N LEU A 538 2.70 -28.74 38.33
CA LEU A 538 3.94 -29.48 38.47
C LEU A 538 4.98 -28.64 39.21
N ILE A 539 5.67 -29.20 40.19
CA ILE A 539 6.78 -28.56 40.89
C ILE A 539 8.05 -29.32 40.56
N TYR A 540 9.05 -28.65 40.01
CA TYR A 540 10.36 -29.23 39.70
C TYR A 540 11.46 -28.69 40.62
N THR A 541 12.29 -29.58 41.17
CA THR A 541 13.44 -29.21 42.00
C THR A 541 14.70 -29.81 41.39
N PRO A 542 15.62 -29.01 40.82
CA PRO A 542 16.85 -29.52 40.23
C PRO A 542 17.79 -30.09 41.30
N THR A 543 18.65 -31.03 40.92
CA THR A 543 19.75 -31.50 41.77
C THR A 543 20.70 -30.33 42.03
N ALA A 544 21.15 -30.16 43.27
CA ALA A 544 22.03 -29.05 43.63
C ALA A 544 23.27 -29.00 42.72
N GLY A 545 23.52 -27.83 42.12
CA GLY A 545 24.64 -27.58 41.21
C GLY A 545 24.46 -28.11 39.79
N TYR A 546 23.31 -28.73 39.45
CA TYR A 546 23.03 -29.16 38.09
C TYR A 546 22.66 -27.98 37.20
N ASN A 547 23.27 -27.93 36.02
CA ASN A 547 23.05 -26.92 35.00
C ASN A 547 22.94 -27.66 33.66
N GLY A 548 21.94 -27.32 32.83
CA GLY A 548 21.68 -27.99 31.56
C GLY A 548 20.25 -28.47 31.40
N GLN A 549 20.01 -29.30 30.38
CA GLN A 549 18.67 -29.79 30.03
C GLN A 549 18.29 -31.07 30.78
N ASP A 550 17.14 -31.02 31.44
CA ASP A 550 16.49 -32.17 32.06
C ASP A 550 15.15 -32.44 31.36
N THR A 551 14.65 -33.67 31.41
CA THR A 551 13.39 -34.03 30.75
C THR A 551 12.56 -34.94 31.63
N LEU A 552 11.24 -34.76 31.61
CA LEU A 552 10.30 -35.63 32.32
C LEU A 552 9.05 -35.86 31.46
N ARG A 553 8.19 -36.81 31.85
CA ARG A 553 6.87 -36.99 31.21
C ARG A 553 5.75 -36.91 32.22
N TYR A 554 4.65 -36.30 31.82
CA TYR A 554 3.41 -36.21 32.60
C TYR A 554 2.24 -36.80 31.83
N ARG A 555 1.16 -37.06 32.56
CA ARG A 555 -0.12 -37.56 32.06
C ARG A 555 -1.23 -36.68 32.59
N ILE A 556 -2.18 -36.33 31.73
CA ILE A 556 -3.47 -35.75 32.13
C ILE A 556 -4.56 -36.81 31.96
N THR A 557 -5.51 -36.81 32.90
CA THR A 557 -6.66 -37.73 32.90
C THR A 557 -7.95 -36.91 33.07
N ASP A 558 -8.93 -37.08 32.20
CA ASP A 558 -10.26 -36.47 32.36
C ASP A 558 -11.13 -37.23 33.39
N ALA A 559 -12.31 -36.68 33.68
CA ALA A 559 -13.28 -37.31 34.58
C ALA A 559 -13.85 -38.64 34.04
N GLY A 560 -13.81 -38.85 32.73
CA GLY A 560 -14.19 -40.09 32.04
C GLY A 560 -13.13 -41.19 32.10
N GLY A 561 -11.93 -40.87 32.59
CA GLY A 561 -10.79 -41.79 32.68
C GLY A 561 -9.96 -41.88 31.39
N ASN A 562 -10.19 -41.03 30.40
CA ASN A 562 -9.31 -40.95 29.23
C ASN A 562 -8.01 -40.28 29.63
N THR A 563 -6.90 -40.78 29.07
CA THR A 563 -5.56 -40.30 29.41
C THR A 563 -4.71 -39.99 28.20
N THR A 564 -3.90 -38.94 28.30
CA THR A 564 -2.87 -38.60 27.31
C THR A 564 -1.60 -38.11 28.01
N GLU A 565 -0.45 -38.29 27.37
CA GLU A 565 0.87 -38.03 27.97
C GLU A 565 1.71 -37.12 27.07
N ALA A 566 2.52 -36.26 27.68
CA ALA A 566 3.47 -35.41 26.97
C ALA A 566 4.79 -35.29 27.74
N SER A 567 5.83 -34.81 27.05
CA SER A 567 7.14 -34.55 27.64
C SER A 567 7.31 -33.08 28.01
N ILE A 568 8.04 -32.83 29.09
CA ILE A 568 8.54 -31.51 29.45
C ILE A 568 10.04 -31.49 29.24
N THR A 569 10.52 -30.46 28.55
CA THR A 569 11.94 -30.12 28.49
C THR A 569 12.21 -28.96 29.44
N LEU A 570 13.11 -29.18 30.41
CA LEU A 570 13.48 -28.24 31.45
C LEU A 570 14.90 -27.76 31.18
N THR A 571 15.13 -26.47 31.06
CA THR A 571 16.48 -25.91 30.99
C THR A 571 16.86 -25.30 32.33
N VAL A 572 17.68 -26.01 33.11
CA VAL A 572 18.17 -25.52 34.40
C VAL A 572 19.32 -24.57 34.16
N LYS A 573 19.11 -23.30 34.50
CA LYS A 573 20.14 -22.27 34.37
C LYS A 573 21.32 -22.59 35.28
N SER A 574 22.52 -22.19 34.86
CA SER A 574 23.70 -22.35 35.68
C SER A 574 23.49 -21.67 37.02
N SER A 575 23.77 -22.35 38.14
CA SER A 575 23.88 -21.73 39.47
C SER A 575 25.13 -20.85 39.62
N GLY A 576 25.60 -20.26 38.52
CA GLY A 576 26.17 -18.93 38.55
C GLY A 576 25.04 -17.97 38.88
N THR A 577 25.24 -17.13 39.89
CA THR A 577 24.38 -15.98 40.13
C THR A 577 24.01 -15.28 38.82
N GLY A 578 22.76 -15.39 38.36
CA GLY A 578 22.29 -14.60 37.22
C GLY A 578 21.18 -15.24 36.38
N ASN A 579 19.94 -14.83 36.63
CA ASN A 579 19.16 -14.19 35.56
C ASN A 579 18.03 -13.28 36.10
N THR A 580 18.36 -12.42 37.07
CA THR A 580 18.02 -11.01 36.88
C THR A 580 18.90 -10.51 35.74
N CYS A 581 18.41 -9.68 34.82
CA CYS A 581 19.31 -8.97 33.89
C CYS A 581 20.48 -8.45 34.72
N GLY A 582 21.69 -8.95 34.47
CA GLY A 582 22.81 -8.67 35.35
C GLY A 582 23.02 -7.17 35.37
N THR A 583 22.79 -6.52 36.52
CA THR A 583 23.23 -5.14 36.69
C THR A 583 24.75 -5.11 36.61
N ALA A 584 25.32 -3.96 36.28
CA ALA A 584 26.76 -3.79 36.36
C ALA A 584 27.27 -4.32 37.73
N PRO A 585 28.43 -5.01 37.78
CA PRO A 585 28.91 -5.60 39.03
C PRO A 585 28.96 -4.55 40.14
N GLU A 586 28.37 -4.85 41.32
CA GLU A 586 28.39 -3.91 42.46
C GLU A 586 29.82 -3.62 42.95
N ASN A 587 30.75 -4.56 42.75
CA ASN A 587 32.19 -4.40 42.98
C ASN A 587 32.97 -4.86 41.75
N PRO A 588 33.11 -4.01 40.71
CA PRO A 588 33.89 -4.35 39.53
C PRO A 588 35.36 -4.55 39.89
N GLN A 589 36.01 -5.53 39.24
CA GLN A 589 37.45 -5.71 39.40
C GLN A 589 38.19 -4.45 38.92
N ALA A 590 39.08 -3.93 39.77
CA ALA A 590 39.82 -2.68 39.57
C ALA A 590 40.45 -2.56 38.16
N ASP A 591 40.99 -3.66 37.64
CA ASP A 591 41.70 -3.71 36.36
C ASP A 591 40.90 -4.40 35.24
N ARG A 592 39.55 -4.30 35.25
CA ARG A 592 38.68 -4.94 34.25
C ARG A 592 37.53 -4.09 33.72
N ALA A 593 37.14 -4.36 32.47
CA ALA A 593 35.96 -3.83 31.80
C ALA A 593 34.88 -4.91 31.59
N TYR A 594 33.63 -4.50 31.73
CA TYR A 594 32.43 -5.27 31.43
C TYR A 594 31.61 -4.58 30.33
N TYR A 595 30.88 -5.34 29.51
CA TYR A 595 30.11 -4.80 28.37
C TYR A 595 28.64 -5.23 28.37
N ARG A 596 27.75 -4.37 27.86
CA ARG A 596 26.38 -4.74 27.53
C ARG A 596 25.92 -4.09 26.22
N VAL A 597 24.93 -4.69 25.58
CA VAL A 597 24.21 -4.11 24.43
C VAL A 597 22.75 -3.89 24.84
N ALA A 598 22.12 -2.83 24.33
CA ALA A 598 20.69 -2.58 24.52
C ALA A 598 20.05 -1.99 23.28
N TRP A 599 18.75 -2.24 23.13
CA TRP A 599 17.90 -1.56 22.16
C TRP A 599 17.31 -0.31 22.78
N ASP A 600 17.49 0.83 22.11
CA ASP A 600 16.83 2.08 22.42
C ASP A 600 15.67 2.26 21.45
N ASN A 601 14.45 2.10 21.97
CA ASN A 601 13.22 2.17 21.17
C ASN A 601 12.91 3.60 20.69
N GLY A 602 13.36 4.63 21.43
CA GLY A 602 13.10 6.02 21.07
C GLY A 602 13.93 6.48 19.89
N THR A 603 15.20 6.06 19.82
CA THR A 603 16.08 6.36 18.69
C THR A 603 16.13 5.26 17.63
N GLN A 604 15.53 4.10 17.92
CA GLN A 604 15.61 2.87 17.12
C GLN A 604 17.06 2.41 16.85
N ARG A 605 17.88 2.36 17.91
CA ARG A 605 19.32 2.05 17.82
C ARG A 605 19.76 1.00 18.81
N TYR A 606 20.71 0.18 18.40
CA TYR A 606 21.50 -0.62 19.32
C TYR A 606 22.60 0.25 19.94
N ARG A 607 22.65 0.30 21.27
CA ARG A 607 23.65 1.03 22.05
C ARG A 607 24.54 0.04 22.79
N VAL A 608 25.86 0.20 22.66
CA VAL A 608 26.85 -0.63 23.35
C VAL A 608 27.48 0.17 24.47
N TYR A 609 27.41 -0.38 25.68
CA TYR A 609 27.89 0.24 26.90
C TYR A 609 29.04 -0.54 27.52
N MET A 610 29.90 0.19 28.23
CA MET A 610 31.02 -0.34 28.99
C MET A 610 30.93 0.13 30.44
N TYR A 611 31.33 -0.74 31.36
CA TYR A 611 31.46 -0.45 32.78
C TYR A 611 32.85 -0.86 33.28
N THR A 612 33.55 0.04 33.98
CA THR A 612 34.92 -0.21 34.47
C THR A 612 35.06 -0.03 35.97
N GLY A 613 35.94 -0.82 36.58
CA GLY A 613 36.17 -0.76 38.02
C GLY A 613 37.02 0.39 38.51
N ASN A 614 38.04 0.80 37.73
CA ASN A 614 38.82 2.01 37.97
C ASN A 614 39.14 2.71 36.65
N VAL A 615 39.54 3.99 36.75
CA VAL A 615 40.14 4.73 35.62
C VAL A 615 41.52 4.14 35.29
N PRO A 616 41.77 3.68 34.05
CA PRO A 616 43.04 3.11 33.63
C PRO A 616 44.25 4.04 33.84
N SER A 617 45.40 3.47 34.20
CA SER A 617 46.70 4.18 34.24
C SER A 617 47.79 3.37 33.52
N PRO A 618 48.34 3.83 32.38
CA PRO A 618 48.02 5.09 31.71
C PRO A 618 46.63 5.04 31.06
N ASN A 619 45.93 6.17 31.10
CA ASN A 619 44.64 6.37 30.43
C ASN A 619 44.88 6.42 28.90
N ALA A 620 45.08 5.26 28.28
CA ALA A 620 45.28 5.11 26.84
C ALA A 620 44.64 3.83 26.33
N LEU A 621 43.74 3.96 25.36
CA LEU A 621 43.19 2.85 24.59
C LEU A 621 44.26 2.36 23.58
N THR A 622 44.56 1.06 23.56
CA THR A 622 45.66 0.50 22.75
C THR A 622 45.20 -0.37 21.59
N SER A 623 44.24 -1.28 21.81
CA SER A 623 43.57 -2.06 20.76
C SER A 623 42.28 -2.63 21.31
N ALA A 624 41.22 -2.68 20.49
CA ALA A 624 39.91 -3.09 20.94
C ALA A 624 39.09 -3.72 19.80
N GLN A 625 38.31 -4.73 20.15
CA GLN A 625 37.29 -5.29 19.27
C GLN A 625 36.06 -5.63 20.11
N VAL A 626 34.88 -5.38 19.53
CA VAL A 626 33.59 -5.80 20.09
C VAL A 626 32.91 -6.66 19.05
N THR A 627 32.53 -7.87 19.44
CA THR A 627 31.84 -8.81 18.56
C THR A 627 30.42 -9.06 19.05
N LEU A 628 29.45 -8.91 18.15
CA LEU A 628 28.04 -9.18 18.40
C LEU A 628 27.59 -10.41 17.62
N LYS A 629 26.81 -11.28 18.28
CA LYS A 629 26.04 -12.35 17.64
C LYS A 629 24.67 -11.79 17.29
N VAL A 630 24.29 -11.88 16.01
CA VAL A 630 23.00 -11.42 15.48
C VAL A 630 22.26 -12.55 14.76
N PRO A 631 20.92 -12.52 14.66
CA PRO A 631 20.15 -13.60 14.04
C PRO A 631 20.32 -13.69 12.52
N HIS A 632 20.37 -14.90 11.97
CA HIS A 632 20.43 -15.16 10.52
C HIS A 632 19.07 -15.68 10.02
N VAL A 633 18.52 -15.06 8.96
CA VAL A 633 17.29 -15.50 8.26
C VAL A 633 17.57 -15.57 6.75
N SER A 634 16.87 -16.47 6.04
CA SER A 634 17.19 -16.87 4.65
C SER A 634 17.13 -15.76 3.58
N GLU A 635 16.69 -14.55 3.94
CA GLU A 635 16.85 -13.32 3.17
C GLU A 635 17.64 -12.34 4.07
N ASP A 636 18.95 -12.21 3.83
CA ASP A 636 19.90 -11.39 4.61
C ASP A 636 19.37 -9.97 4.86
N THR A 637 19.11 -9.61 6.13
CA THR A 637 18.57 -8.28 6.47
C THR A 637 19.18 -7.63 7.71
N PHE A 638 20.24 -8.17 8.34
CA PHE A 638 20.92 -7.43 9.41
C PHE A 638 22.02 -6.53 8.82
N GLU A 639 21.72 -5.23 8.66
CA GLU A 639 22.61 -4.25 8.02
C GLU A 639 22.91 -3.10 8.99
N VAL A 640 24.19 -3.00 9.40
CA VAL A 640 24.67 -1.93 10.28
C VAL A 640 24.68 -0.61 9.51
N THR A 641 23.86 0.33 9.96
CA THR A 641 23.81 1.70 9.44
C THR A 641 24.02 2.71 10.54
N ASP A 642 24.40 3.92 10.14
CA ASP A 642 24.50 5.07 11.04
C ASP A 642 25.35 4.78 12.31
N LEU A 643 26.54 4.20 12.14
CA LEU A 643 27.44 3.86 13.25
C LEU A 643 28.03 5.14 13.87
N GLU A 644 27.68 5.42 15.11
CA GLU A 644 28.11 6.62 15.84
C GLU A 644 28.98 6.25 17.04
N SER A 645 30.08 6.99 17.22
CA SER A 645 30.92 6.88 18.41
C SER A 645 30.40 7.80 19.51
N ALA A 646 30.37 7.31 20.75
CA ALA A 646 29.98 8.13 21.90
C ALA A 646 31.04 9.17 22.29
N PHE A 647 32.29 9.05 21.81
CA PHE A 647 33.39 9.95 22.17
C PHE A 647 34.01 10.63 20.95
N SER A 648 34.09 11.96 21.02
CA SER A 648 34.81 12.77 20.02
C SER A 648 36.30 12.41 19.99
N GLY A 649 36.82 12.02 18.81
CA GLY A 649 38.22 11.60 18.62
C GLY A 649 38.46 10.08 18.67
N LEU A 650 37.42 9.29 18.93
CA LEU A 650 37.40 7.84 18.76
C LEU A 650 36.40 7.52 17.65
N MET A 651 36.80 6.86 16.56
CA MET A 651 35.86 6.38 15.54
C MET A 651 35.78 4.86 15.59
N TRP A 652 34.66 4.28 15.18
CA TRP A 652 34.47 2.85 15.10
C TRP A 652 34.31 2.43 13.65
N ASN A 653 35.01 1.36 13.27
CA ASN A 653 34.87 0.71 11.97
C ASN A 653 34.16 -0.62 12.16
N ASN A 654 33.13 -0.88 11.36
CA ASN A 654 32.56 -2.22 11.18
C ASN A 654 33.44 -2.97 10.18
N ASN A 655 34.20 -3.96 10.65
CA ASN A 655 35.28 -4.57 9.86
C ASN A 655 34.92 -5.89 9.16
N SER A 656 33.71 -6.44 9.33
CA SER A 656 33.19 -7.58 8.53
C SER A 656 31.76 -7.97 8.92
N ASN A 657 30.96 -8.38 7.92
CA ASN A 657 29.88 -9.37 8.07
C ASN A 657 30.52 -10.75 7.90
N VAL A 658 30.72 -11.51 8.98
CA VAL A 658 31.09 -12.93 8.83
C VAL A 658 29.79 -13.70 8.64
N PHE A 659 29.51 -14.06 7.39
CA PHE A 659 28.37 -14.94 7.05
C PHE A 659 28.45 -16.23 7.86
N ALA A 660 27.28 -16.68 8.35
CA ALA A 660 27.09 -17.87 9.19
C ALA A 660 28.09 -18.99 8.87
N PRO A 661 28.97 -19.39 9.83
CA PRO A 661 29.84 -20.53 9.61
C PRO A 661 29.01 -21.81 9.47
N SER A 662 29.56 -22.84 8.82
CA SER A 662 28.85 -24.11 8.58
C SER A 662 28.39 -24.82 9.87
N GLU A 663 28.90 -24.44 11.03
CA GLU A 663 28.54 -25.01 12.33
C GLU A 663 27.33 -24.34 13.02
N ASP A 664 26.96 -23.10 12.67
CA ASP A 664 25.77 -22.42 13.21
C ASP A 664 25.09 -21.59 12.10
N THR A 665 24.17 -22.21 11.37
CA THR A 665 23.43 -21.57 10.28
C THR A 665 22.32 -20.63 10.78
N SER A 666 22.20 -20.40 12.08
CA SER A 666 21.11 -19.61 12.69
C SER A 666 21.51 -18.20 13.12
N ALA A 667 22.79 -17.83 12.98
CA ALA A 667 23.31 -16.53 13.39
C ALA A 667 24.50 -16.04 12.55
N ASP A 668 24.59 -14.72 12.39
CA ASP A 668 25.75 -14.01 11.83
C ASP A 668 26.53 -13.30 12.95
N TYR A 669 27.77 -12.90 12.64
CA TYR A 669 28.65 -12.23 13.60
C TYR A 669 29.17 -10.91 13.03
N LEU A 670 28.98 -9.84 13.81
CA LEU A 670 29.41 -8.48 13.49
C LEU A 670 30.59 -8.09 14.36
N SER A 671 31.58 -7.43 13.78
CA SER A 671 32.79 -7.04 14.51
C SER A 671 33.18 -5.58 14.34
N PHE A 672 33.30 -4.88 15.46
CA PHE A 672 33.59 -3.45 15.54
C PHE A 672 34.98 -3.23 16.13
N THR A 673 35.81 -2.44 15.46
CA THR A 673 37.14 -2.04 15.96
C THR A 673 37.27 -0.52 15.99
N PRO A 674 37.87 0.09 17.01
CA PRO A 674 38.06 1.53 17.02
C PRO A 674 39.26 1.93 16.16
N ALA A 675 39.06 2.94 15.32
CA ALA A 675 40.13 3.72 14.72
C ALA A 675 40.58 4.80 15.71
N ILE A 676 41.68 4.51 16.41
CA ILE A 676 42.18 5.34 17.51
C ILE A 676 43.01 6.49 16.95
N SER A 677 42.38 7.65 16.74
CA SER A 677 43.09 8.89 16.36
C SER A 677 43.69 9.63 17.57
N ASN A 678 43.06 9.46 18.74
CA ASN A 678 43.53 9.95 20.03
C ASN A 678 43.29 8.88 21.10
N SER A 679 44.36 8.24 21.58
CA SER A 679 44.28 7.16 22.58
C SER A 679 43.74 7.62 23.94
N LYS A 680 43.64 8.93 24.19
CA LYS A 680 43.06 9.53 25.41
C LYS A 680 41.63 10.06 25.21
N ALA A 681 41.03 9.87 24.03
CA ALA A 681 39.68 10.37 23.74
C ALA A 681 38.61 9.75 24.64
N MET A 682 38.84 8.51 25.08
CA MET A 682 37.93 7.81 25.96
C MET A 682 38.02 8.35 27.38
N GLN A 683 36.93 8.98 27.85
CA GLN A 683 36.84 9.50 29.21
C GLN A 683 36.38 8.40 30.16
N TRP A 684 37.32 7.59 30.65
CA TRP A 684 37.00 6.52 31.58
C TRP A 684 36.43 7.06 32.89
N GLN A 685 35.35 6.44 33.34
CA GLN A 685 34.69 6.74 34.61
C GLN A 685 34.59 5.44 35.41
N ALA A 686 35.19 5.44 36.60
CA ALA A 686 35.16 4.30 37.50
C ALA A 686 33.75 4.17 38.11
N GLY A 687 33.20 2.95 38.09
CA GLY A 687 31.90 2.65 38.70
C GLY A 687 30.71 3.30 38.00
N GLN A 688 30.88 3.75 36.74
CA GLN A 688 29.80 4.27 35.91
C GLN A 688 29.77 3.56 34.56
N GLU A 689 28.55 3.43 34.04
CA GLU A 689 28.32 2.90 32.71
C GLU A 689 28.45 4.02 31.69
N ILE A 690 29.17 3.74 30.61
CA ILE A 690 29.46 4.72 29.58
C ILE A 690 29.14 4.09 28.22
N GLU A 691 28.35 4.78 27.40
CA GLU A 691 28.14 4.39 26.01
C GLU A 691 29.48 4.49 25.26
N VAL A 692 29.74 3.52 24.40
CA VAL A 692 30.98 3.45 23.62
C VAL A 692 30.71 3.75 22.15
N PHE A 693 29.65 3.15 21.61
CA PHE A 693 29.11 3.45 20.29
C PHE A 693 27.66 2.98 20.17
N SER A 694 26.96 3.47 19.17
CA SER A 694 25.62 3.00 18.78
C SER A 694 25.50 2.87 17.27
N PHE A 695 24.53 2.07 16.81
CA PHE A 695 24.24 1.90 15.39
C PHE A 695 22.77 1.52 15.18
N ALA A 696 22.25 1.79 13.99
CA ALA A 696 20.94 1.35 13.55
C ALA A 696 21.04 0.04 12.74
N ASN A 697 19.94 -0.72 12.72
CA ASN A 697 19.77 -1.85 11.80
C ASN A 697 18.80 -1.45 10.70
N ALA A 698 19.22 -1.48 9.44
CA ALA A 698 18.38 -1.07 8.31
C ALA A 698 17.41 -2.15 7.81
N GLY A 699 17.57 -3.42 8.22
CA GLY A 699 16.60 -4.46 7.87
C GLY A 699 15.80 -4.98 9.05
N ALA A 700 15.19 -6.16 8.88
CA ALA A 700 14.08 -6.61 9.72
C ALA A 700 14.48 -6.84 11.19
N CYS A 701 13.62 -6.40 12.11
CA CYS A 701 13.76 -6.68 13.53
C CYS A 701 13.39 -8.13 13.83
N SER A 702 14.39 -9.02 13.82
CA SER A 702 14.21 -10.43 14.09
C SER A 702 15.25 -10.91 15.09
N GLY A 703 14.79 -11.39 16.24
CA GLY A 703 15.60 -12.06 17.27
C GLY A 703 16.48 -11.15 18.13
N ALA A 704 17.28 -11.78 18.99
CA ALA A 704 18.08 -11.10 20.01
C ALA A 704 19.53 -10.88 19.55
N VAL A 705 20.03 -9.66 19.75
CA VAL A 705 21.44 -9.28 19.58
C VAL A 705 22.15 -9.43 20.92
N THR A 706 23.29 -10.13 20.91
CA THR A 706 24.08 -10.39 22.13
C THR A 706 25.55 -10.09 21.91
N LEU A 707 26.24 -9.66 22.97
CA LEU A 707 27.70 -9.60 22.98
C LEU A 707 28.26 -11.01 23.15
N LEU A 708 29.26 -11.34 22.36
CA LEU A 708 29.95 -12.61 22.46
C LEU A 708 30.99 -12.57 23.58
N ASP A 709 31.00 -13.58 24.45
CA ASP A 709 32.05 -13.74 25.47
C ASP A 709 33.24 -14.48 24.85
N ASN A 710 34.46 -14.05 25.17
CA ASN A 710 35.72 -14.61 24.69
C ASN A 710 35.85 -16.12 24.98
N SER A 711 35.24 -16.59 26.07
CA SER A 711 35.19 -18.02 26.45
C SER A 711 34.23 -18.88 25.62
N THR A 712 33.33 -18.23 24.87
CA THR A 712 32.30 -18.86 24.03
C THR A 712 32.49 -18.55 22.55
N ASP A 713 33.62 -17.93 22.18
CA ASP A 713 33.92 -17.55 20.81
C ASP A 713 34.21 -18.80 19.94
N PRO A 714 33.34 -19.12 18.96
CA PRO A 714 33.55 -20.27 18.09
C PRO A 714 34.80 -20.13 17.19
N PHE A 715 35.34 -18.93 17.02
CA PHE A 715 36.54 -18.66 16.23
C PHE A 715 37.85 -18.83 17.01
N ASN A 716 37.79 -19.05 18.34
CA ASN A 716 38.95 -19.19 19.22
C ASN A 716 39.35 -20.67 19.45
N GLN A 717 39.30 -21.49 18.40
CA GLN A 717 39.81 -22.87 18.43
C GLN A 717 41.31 -22.90 18.05
N PRO A 718 42.13 -23.78 18.66
CA PRO A 718 43.55 -23.87 18.35
C PRO A 718 43.79 -24.21 16.87
N PRO A 719 44.90 -23.73 16.25
CA PRO A 719 45.12 -23.78 14.80
C PRO A 719 45.14 -25.18 14.15
N GLU A 720 45.12 -26.24 14.94
CA GLU A 720 45.25 -27.63 14.47
C GLU A 720 43.91 -28.39 14.35
N SER A 721 42.76 -27.71 14.58
CA SER A 721 41.45 -28.32 14.31
C SER A 721 41.20 -28.47 12.80
N PRO A 722 40.79 -29.66 12.31
CA PRO A 722 40.57 -29.91 10.88
C PRO A 722 39.39 -29.15 10.27
N ASP A 723 38.57 -28.49 11.09
CA ASP A 723 37.44 -27.64 10.66
C ASP A 723 37.80 -26.14 10.60
N ASN A 724 39.08 -25.74 10.69
CA ASN A 724 39.42 -24.35 10.42
C ASN A 724 39.23 -24.01 8.92
N SER A 725 38.22 -23.20 8.62
CA SER A 725 37.97 -22.77 7.25
C SER A 725 39.10 -21.82 6.79
N VAL A 726 39.88 -22.29 5.82
CA VAL A 726 40.96 -21.52 5.19
C VAL A 726 40.34 -20.40 4.35
N GLY A 727 40.33 -19.17 4.86
CA GLY A 727 39.99 -17.97 4.07
C GLY A 727 38.93 -17.03 4.66
N THR A 728 38.30 -17.36 5.79
CA THR A 728 37.30 -16.51 6.50
C THR A 728 37.83 -16.01 7.84
N ASN A 729 39.15 -15.84 7.95
CA ASN A 729 39.84 -15.54 9.21
C ASN A 729 39.92 -14.01 9.45
N PRO A 730 39.04 -13.36 10.23
CA PRO A 730 39.46 -12.16 10.92
C PRO A 730 40.55 -12.61 11.89
N GLY A 731 41.76 -12.10 11.70
CA GLY A 731 42.99 -12.59 12.30
C GLY A 731 42.85 -13.08 13.74
N ASN A 732 43.10 -14.37 13.92
CA ASN A 732 43.34 -15.04 15.19
C ASN A 732 44.44 -14.32 16.00
N SER A 733 44.03 -13.39 16.88
CA SER A 733 44.71 -12.83 18.07
C SER A 733 44.03 -11.51 18.47
N ILE A 734 42.76 -11.50 18.87
CA ILE A 734 42.13 -10.24 19.32
C ILE A 734 41.32 -10.45 20.59
N VAL A 735 41.72 -9.69 21.59
CA VAL A 735 41.19 -9.69 22.95
C VAL A 735 40.02 -8.71 22.99
N ASN A 736 38.88 -9.13 23.53
CA ASN A 736 37.80 -8.19 23.89
C ASN A 736 38.39 -7.07 24.77
N LEU A 737 37.93 -5.83 24.52
CA LEU A 737 38.47 -4.56 25.06
C LEU A 737 39.19 -4.65 26.42
N GLY A 738 40.47 -4.25 26.42
CA GLY A 738 41.24 -3.97 27.61
C GLY A 738 42.08 -2.69 27.48
N TRP A 739 42.65 -2.22 28.59
CA TRP A 739 43.57 -1.08 28.62
C TRP A 739 45.00 -1.54 28.96
N GLY A 740 46.03 -0.86 28.45
CA GLY A 740 47.45 -1.16 28.78
C GLY A 740 48.30 -1.66 27.61
N SER A 741 49.58 -1.97 27.87
CA SER A 741 50.52 -2.47 26.85
C SER A 741 50.05 -3.80 26.25
N THR A 742 50.35 -4.01 24.97
CA THR A 742 49.88 -4.99 23.95
C THR A 742 49.50 -6.44 24.32
N ASN A 743 49.58 -6.86 25.60
CA ASN A 743 49.36 -8.25 26.02
C ASN A 743 48.49 -8.39 27.30
N GLY A 744 47.78 -7.34 27.74
CA GLY A 744 46.92 -7.39 28.94
C GLY A 744 45.46 -7.71 28.59
N GLU A 745 44.96 -8.89 28.95
CA GLU A 745 43.52 -9.21 28.88
C GLU A 745 42.79 -8.54 30.05
N HIS A 746 42.11 -7.42 29.79
CA HIS A 746 41.34 -6.67 30.81
C HIS A 746 39.82 -6.76 30.62
N TYR A 747 39.33 -7.62 29.72
CA TYR A 747 37.92 -7.98 29.65
C TYR A 747 37.53 -8.93 30.80
N ALA A 748 36.40 -8.66 31.46
CA ALA A 748 35.89 -9.51 32.54
C ALA A 748 34.53 -10.15 32.29
N GLY A 749 33.87 -9.84 31.17
CA GLY A 749 32.61 -10.48 30.78
C GLY A 749 31.55 -9.50 30.29
N ASN A 750 30.45 -10.06 29.82
CA ASN A 750 29.25 -9.31 29.44
C ASN A 750 28.24 -9.28 30.61
N TYR A 751 27.44 -8.22 30.69
CA TYR A 751 26.32 -8.06 31.62
C TYR A 751 25.10 -7.49 30.87
N GLY A 752 23.98 -7.28 31.55
CA GLY A 752 22.73 -6.88 30.92
C GLY A 752 22.04 -8.00 30.15
N CYS A 753 20.88 -7.68 29.58
CA CYS A 753 20.05 -8.61 28.83
C CYS A 753 20.36 -8.54 27.31
N PRO A 754 20.13 -9.62 26.54
CA PRO A 754 20.14 -9.56 25.08
C PRO A 754 19.26 -8.42 24.57
N ALA A 755 19.75 -7.66 23.59
CA ALA A 755 19.01 -6.57 22.99
C ALA A 755 18.07 -7.12 21.91
N VAL A 756 16.76 -7.00 22.09
CA VAL A 756 15.77 -7.37 21.08
C VAL A 756 15.22 -6.08 20.51
N CYS A 757 15.35 -5.86 19.20
CA CYS A 757 14.69 -4.71 18.60
C CYS A 757 13.20 -4.97 18.42
N THR A 758 12.42 -3.96 18.77
CA THR A 758 10.96 -3.94 18.68
C THR A 758 10.57 -2.81 17.74
N THR A 759 9.59 -3.05 16.84
CA THR A 759 9.01 -1.98 16.00
C THR A 759 7.86 -1.24 16.69
N ASP A 760 7.54 -1.62 17.92
CA ASP A 760 6.49 -0.99 18.70
C ASP A 760 6.93 0.40 19.14
N THR A 761 6.67 1.41 18.31
CA THR A 761 6.34 2.72 18.87
C THR A 761 5.15 2.52 19.81
N PRO A 762 5.18 3.05 21.06
CA PRO A 762 3.99 3.03 21.90
C PRO A 762 2.82 3.56 21.08
N PRO A 763 1.69 2.85 20.99
CA PRO A 763 0.60 3.29 20.15
C PRO A 763 0.12 4.66 20.66
N THR A 764 -0.15 5.58 19.73
CA THR A 764 -0.69 6.89 20.10
C THR A 764 -2.07 6.69 20.70
N ASP A 765 -2.32 7.37 21.81
CA ASP A 765 -3.59 7.46 22.52
C ASP A 765 -3.85 8.97 22.60
N SER A 766 -4.55 9.47 21.58
CA SER A 766 -4.62 10.89 21.26
C SER A 766 -5.56 11.66 22.20
N ASP A 767 -6.50 10.99 22.88
CA ASP A 767 -7.39 11.58 23.88
C ASP A 767 -7.11 11.13 25.33
N GLY A 768 -6.27 10.11 25.52
CA GLY A 768 -5.76 9.67 26.82
C GLY A 768 -6.72 8.80 27.61
N ASP A 769 -7.70 8.16 26.97
CA ASP A 769 -8.73 7.35 27.63
C ASP A 769 -8.24 5.91 27.98
N GLY A 770 -7.11 5.50 27.41
CA GLY A 770 -6.49 4.18 27.62
C GLY A 770 -6.82 3.13 26.54
N LEU A 771 -7.50 3.51 25.47
CA LEU A 771 -7.44 2.89 24.15
C LEU A 771 -6.43 3.65 23.28
N SER A 772 -5.75 2.94 22.40
CA SER A 772 -4.95 3.59 21.36
C SER A 772 -5.80 3.99 20.17
N ASP A 773 -5.36 4.99 19.40
CA ASP A 773 -6.01 5.44 18.17
C ASP A 773 -6.29 4.27 17.19
N ALA A 774 -5.45 3.24 17.23
CA ALA A 774 -5.59 2.03 16.44
C ALA A 774 -6.66 1.06 17.00
N GLU A 775 -6.77 0.93 18.32
CA GLU A 775 -7.84 0.17 18.98
C GLU A 775 -9.19 0.88 18.79
N GLU A 776 -9.22 2.20 18.89
CA GLU A 776 -10.41 3.01 18.64
C GLU A 776 -10.87 2.93 17.18
N ALA A 777 -9.93 2.93 16.23
CA ALA A 777 -10.26 2.70 14.82
C ALA A 777 -10.87 1.31 14.55
N ILE A 778 -10.52 0.27 15.33
CA ILE A 778 -11.11 -1.07 15.23
C ILE A 778 -12.52 -1.08 15.81
N LEU A 779 -12.70 -0.44 16.96
CA LEU A 779 -13.97 -0.35 17.68
C LEU A 779 -14.95 0.65 17.05
N LYS A 780 -14.43 1.55 16.19
CA LYS A 780 -15.11 2.68 15.55
C LYS A 780 -15.51 3.80 16.51
N THR A 781 -14.84 3.89 17.65
CA THR A 781 -14.85 5.05 18.54
C THR A 781 -13.99 6.18 17.94
N ASP A 782 -14.16 7.42 18.40
CA ASP A 782 -13.48 8.62 17.88
C ASP A 782 -12.12 8.82 18.56
N PRO A 783 -10.98 8.66 17.84
CA PRO A 783 -9.65 8.71 18.44
C PRO A 783 -9.22 10.04 19.06
N ASN A 784 -10.07 11.05 19.05
CA ASN A 784 -9.78 12.36 19.64
C ASN A 784 -10.81 12.73 20.71
N ASN A 785 -11.63 11.77 21.14
CA ASN A 785 -12.71 11.98 22.08
C ASN A 785 -12.91 10.74 22.95
N ALA A 786 -12.41 10.84 24.19
CA ALA A 786 -12.37 9.78 25.20
C ALA A 786 -13.73 9.17 25.61
N ASP A 787 -14.84 9.65 25.05
CA ASP A 787 -16.23 9.30 25.32
C ASP A 787 -17.03 9.58 24.03
N SER A 788 -17.07 8.58 23.15
CA SER A 788 -17.48 8.69 21.74
C SER A 788 -18.97 8.90 21.54
N ASP A 789 -19.79 8.34 22.41
CA ASP A 789 -21.23 8.57 22.44
C ASP A 789 -21.64 9.74 23.35
N ALA A 790 -20.73 10.24 24.19
CA ALA A 790 -20.95 11.34 25.11
C ALA A 790 -22.01 11.03 26.19
N ASP A 791 -22.10 9.77 26.62
CA ASP A 791 -22.96 9.32 27.72
C ASP A 791 -22.35 9.60 29.11
N GLY A 792 -21.05 9.93 29.16
CA GLY A 792 -20.29 10.27 30.36
C GLY A 792 -19.39 9.16 30.91
N ILE A 793 -19.31 8.00 30.26
CA ILE A 793 -18.39 6.91 30.57
C ILE A 793 -17.31 6.86 29.46
N PRO A 794 -16.01 6.76 29.80
CA PRO A 794 -14.99 6.67 28.78
C PRO A 794 -15.01 5.35 28.02
N ASP A 795 -14.75 5.38 26.70
CA ASP A 795 -14.85 4.25 25.78
C ASP A 795 -14.11 3.00 26.33
N LYS A 796 -12.91 3.17 26.88
CA LYS A 796 -12.14 2.07 27.50
C LYS A 796 -12.91 1.27 28.57
N GLN A 797 -13.75 1.93 29.35
CA GLN A 797 -14.47 1.31 30.47
C GLN A 797 -15.67 0.50 30.01
N GLU A 798 -16.26 0.87 28.88
CA GLU A 798 -17.45 0.28 28.31
C GLU A 798 -17.12 -0.95 27.47
N ILE A 799 -16.04 -0.88 26.70
CA ILE A 799 -15.55 -1.99 25.87
C ILE A 799 -15.14 -3.21 26.72
N GLY A 800 -14.69 -3.00 27.95
CA GLY A 800 -14.22 -4.05 28.86
C GLY A 800 -12.77 -4.49 28.58
N SER A 801 -12.36 -5.62 29.15
CA SER A 801 -10.95 -6.05 29.15
C SER A 801 -10.47 -6.74 27.87
N ASP A 802 -11.39 -7.12 26.97
CA ASP A 802 -11.09 -7.83 25.72
C ASP A 802 -11.66 -7.06 24.53
N ILE A 803 -10.78 -6.35 23.82
CA ILE A 803 -11.12 -5.51 22.66
C ILE A 803 -11.61 -6.35 21.47
N GLY A 804 -11.28 -7.64 21.43
CA GLY A 804 -11.81 -8.56 20.41
C GLY A 804 -13.25 -8.99 20.65
N LYS A 805 -13.81 -8.66 21.83
CA LYS A 805 -15.18 -8.92 22.25
C LYS A 805 -15.73 -7.74 23.07
N PRO A 806 -15.90 -6.58 22.41
CA PRO A 806 -16.43 -5.39 23.08
C PRO A 806 -17.79 -5.71 23.69
N ARG A 807 -18.11 -5.09 24.83
CA ARG A 807 -19.41 -5.28 25.47
C ARG A 807 -20.50 -4.65 24.60
N ASP A 808 -21.57 -5.40 24.51
CA ASP A 808 -22.86 -5.06 23.90
C ASP A 808 -23.86 -5.67 24.89
N MET A 809 -24.37 -4.86 25.83
CA MET A 809 -25.16 -5.37 26.95
C MET A 809 -26.57 -5.79 26.53
N ASP A 810 -27.14 -5.14 25.52
CA ASP A 810 -28.52 -5.29 25.10
C ASP A 810 -28.69 -6.14 23.82
N PHE A 811 -27.56 -6.54 23.21
CA PHE A 811 -27.44 -7.39 22.04
C PHE A 811 -28.08 -6.79 20.78
N ASP A 812 -28.12 -5.46 20.68
CA ASP A 812 -28.65 -4.76 19.50
C ASP A 812 -27.62 -4.68 18.34
N GLY A 813 -26.35 -5.02 18.63
CA GLY A 813 -25.25 -5.05 17.69
C GLY A 813 -24.44 -3.75 17.59
N ILE A 814 -24.75 -2.76 18.43
CA ILE A 814 -23.93 -1.59 18.73
C ILE A 814 -23.19 -1.88 20.05
N ILE A 815 -21.92 -1.49 20.12
CA ILE A 815 -21.13 -1.68 21.35
C ILE A 815 -21.44 -0.55 22.30
N ASP A 816 -21.38 -0.82 23.60
CA ASP A 816 -21.77 0.14 24.64
C ASP A 816 -21.14 1.53 24.43
N ALA A 817 -19.84 1.62 24.08
CA ALA A 817 -19.09 2.86 23.81
C ALA A 817 -19.49 3.68 22.55
N LEU A 818 -20.55 3.27 21.86
CA LEU A 818 -21.10 3.98 20.70
C LEU A 818 -22.60 4.22 20.84
N ASP A 819 -23.17 3.90 22.00
CA ASP A 819 -24.61 3.91 22.24
C ASP A 819 -24.99 5.05 23.19
N LYS A 820 -25.92 5.91 22.74
CA LYS A 820 -26.23 7.16 23.44
C LYS A 820 -27.33 6.97 24.47
N ASP A 821 -27.01 7.10 25.76
CA ASP A 821 -27.98 7.39 26.84
C ASP A 821 -28.67 8.74 26.57
N ASP A 822 -29.83 8.68 25.95
CA ASP A 822 -30.57 9.85 25.47
C ASP A 822 -31.35 10.60 26.58
N ASP A 823 -31.37 10.11 27.82
CA ASP A 823 -32.07 10.75 28.93
C ASP A 823 -31.22 11.16 30.15
N GLY A 824 -29.95 10.71 30.22
CA GLY A 824 -28.92 11.29 31.07
C GLY A 824 -29.11 11.02 32.57
N ASP A 825 -29.68 9.87 32.91
CA ASP A 825 -29.81 9.39 34.29
C ASP A 825 -28.61 8.53 34.76
N GLY A 826 -27.63 8.30 33.87
CA GLY A 826 -26.40 7.57 34.15
C GLY A 826 -26.59 6.06 34.19
N ILE A 827 -27.63 5.55 33.52
CA ILE A 827 -27.94 4.13 33.35
C ILE A 827 -28.41 3.90 31.90
N PRO A 828 -27.70 3.06 31.10
CA PRO A 828 -28.17 2.65 29.78
C PRO A 828 -29.54 1.95 29.92
N THR A 829 -30.60 2.51 29.34
CA THR A 829 -31.96 2.04 29.66
C THR A 829 -32.31 0.77 28.88
N LYS A 830 -33.07 -0.22 29.37
CA LYS A 830 -33.51 -0.65 30.71
C LYS A 830 -34.51 -1.78 30.43
N ASP A 831 -34.05 -3.02 30.36
CA ASP A 831 -34.73 -4.13 31.03
C ASP A 831 -33.79 -5.36 31.05
N GLU A 832 -33.44 -5.73 32.28
CA GLU A 832 -32.81 -6.99 32.71
C GLU A 832 -31.28 -7.13 32.65
N ARG A 833 -30.61 -6.53 33.65
CA ARG A 833 -29.66 -7.30 34.46
C ARG A 833 -30.24 -7.61 35.84
N GLY A 834 -30.66 -8.87 36.00
CA GLY A 834 -30.31 -9.71 37.15
C GLY A 834 -30.91 -9.38 38.53
N ASP A 835 -31.88 -10.21 38.92
CA ASP A 835 -32.15 -10.61 40.31
C ASP A 835 -30.84 -10.80 41.12
N ALA A 836 -30.72 -10.04 42.20
CA ALA A 836 -29.79 -10.31 43.29
C ALA A 836 -30.50 -10.20 44.65
N ASN A 837 -31.58 -10.96 44.84
CA ASN A 837 -32.12 -11.30 46.16
C ASN A 837 -33.03 -12.54 46.13
N ASN A 838 -32.39 -13.71 46.14
CA ASN A 838 -32.85 -15.00 46.69
C ASN A 838 -34.12 -14.92 47.57
N ASN A 839 -35.32 -15.17 46.99
CA ASN A 839 -36.32 -16.12 47.54
C ASN A 839 -37.52 -16.40 46.60
N THR A 840 -37.87 -17.69 46.50
CA THR A 840 -39.15 -18.30 46.06
C THR A 840 -39.59 -18.29 44.58
N ILE A 841 -39.45 -19.48 43.95
CA ILE A 841 -40.22 -20.03 42.81
C ILE A 841 -41.69 -20.30 43.24
N PRO A 842 -42.70 -20.52 42.35
CA PRO A 842 -43.17 -19.85 41.13
C PRO A 842 -44.66 -19.40 41.25
N ASP A 843 -45.22 -18.64 40.30
CA ASP A 843 -46.68 -18.66 40.08
C ASP A 843 -47.09 -18.83 38.60
N TYR A 844 -47.48 -20.09 38.36
CA TYR A 844 -48.48 -20.68 37.47
C TYR A 844 -49.37 -19.77 36.58
N LEU A 845 -49.42 -20.13 35.29
CA LEU A 845 -50.62 -20.33 34.44
C LEU A 845 -51.86 -19.43 34.64
N GLU A 846 -52.31 -18.81 33.53
CA GLU A 846 -53.70 -18.97 33.04
C GLU A 846 -53.82 -18.60 31.54
N LYS A 847 -54.05 -19.61 30.70
CA LYS A 847 -54.90 -19.50 29.49
C LYS A 847 -56.33 -19.88 29.90
N PRO A 848 -57.40 -19.38 29.25
CA PRO A 848 -57.98 -20.17 28.16
C PRO A 848 -58.63 -19.39 27.00
N ASP A 849 -58.70 -20.08 25.87
CA ASP A 849 -59.41 -19.76 24.61
C ASP A 849 -60.91 -19.51 24.78
N VAL A 850 -61.52 -18.66 23.92
CA VAL A 850 -62.82 -18.91 23.21
C VAL A 850 -62.93 -18.03 21.93
N ILE A 851 -63.07 -18.66 20.75
CA ILE A 851 -63.73 -18.12 19.53
C ILE A 851 -65.17 -18.70 19.51
N PRO A 852 -66.24 -18.05 18.98
CA PRO A 852 -66.60 -18.21 17.55
C PRO A 852 -67.41 -17.06 16.86
N ALA A 853 -67.07 -16.86 15.58
CA ALA A 853 -67.93 -16.79 14.37
C ALA A 853 -69.07 -15.74 14.19
N GLN A 854 -69.04 -15.02 13.06
CA GLN A 854 -69.78 -15.42 11.82
C GLN A 854 -69.49 -14.51 10.60
N GLN A 855 -69.12 -15.14 9.47
CA GLN A 855 -69.61 -14.99 8.07
C GLN A 855 -69.77 -13.57 7.45
N SER A 856 -69.46 -13.28 6.18
CA SER A 856 -69.08 -14.04 4.98
C SER A 856 -68.87 -13.06 3.81
N VAL A 857 -67.94 -13.41 2.89
CA VAL A 857 -67.99 -13.22 1.41
C VAL A 857 -68.07 -11.79 0.82
N ALA A 858 -67.01 -11.36 0.13
CA ALA A 858 -66.98 -11.13 -1.34
C ALA A 858 -65.74 -10.31 -1.78
N VAL A 859 -64.99 -10.85 -2.74
CA VAL A 859 -64.06 -10.19 -3.70
C VAL A 859 -64.85 -10.07 -5.04
N PRO A 860 -64.52 -9.33 -6.14
CA PRO A 860 -63.42 -8.38 -6.49
C PRO A 860 -63.91 -7.09 -7.20
N THR A 861 -62.98 -6.26 -7.74
CA THR A 861 -62.84 -5.81 -9.16
C THR A 861 -61.84 -4.64 -9.19
N LEU A 862 -60.70 -4.61 -9.90
CA LEU A 862 -60.40 -4.83 -11.33
C LEU A 862 -61.31 -4.00 -12.24
N THR A 863 -60.87 -2.84 -12.73
CA THR A 863 -60.53 -2.68 -14.16
C THR A 863 -60.09 -1.27 -14.55
N GLU A 864 -59.22 -1.34 -15.55
CA GLU A 864 -58.59 -0.37 -16.42
C GLU A 864 -59.53 0.57 -17.22
N TRP A 865 -58.96 1.74 -17.54
CA TRP A 865 -59.03 2.48 -18.80
C TRP A 865 -60.36 2.59 -19.57
N GLY A 866 -60.89 3.82 -19.66
CA GLY A 866 -62.03 4.19 -20.52
C GLY A 866 -61.84 5.56 -21.18
N GLN A 867 -61.97 5.59 -22.50
CA GLN A 867 -61.76 6.67 -23.46
C GLN A 867 -62.68 7.90 -23.34
N LEU A 868 -62.17 9.03 -23.88
CA LEU A 868 -62.83 10.12 -24.64
C LEU A 868 -64.17 10.72 -24.17
N LEU A 869 -64.16 12.03 -23.87
CA LEU A 869 -65.21 13.03 -24.20
C LEU A 869 -64.67 14.44 -23.87
N LEU A 870 -64.28 15.29 -24.83
CA LEU A 870 -65.09 16.18 -25.67
C LEU A 870 -65.87 17.30 -24.91
N THR A 871 -65.18 18.44 -24.76
CA THR A 871 -65.59 19.86 -24.84
C THR A 871 -66.74 20.45 -24.00
N LEU A 872 -66.40 21.52 -23.26
CA LEU A 872 -67.17 22.77 -23.19
C LEU A 872 -66.22 23.95 -23.50
N LEU A 873 -66.28 24.46 -24.74
CA LEU A 873 -66.62 25.85 -25.15
C LEU A 873 -65.62 26.93 -24.71
N LEU A 874 -65.12 27.89 -25.51
CA LEU A 874 -65.18 28.42 -26.89
C LEU A 874 -64.15 29.60 -26.85
N GLY A 875 -63.44 30.09 -27.86
CA GLY A 875 -63.48 29.96 -29.31
C GLY A 875 -62.56 31.03 -29.96
N ALA A 876 -62.50 30.99 -31.30
CA ALA A 876 -61.82 31.87 -32.29
C ALA A 876 -60.33 31.53 -32.62
N VAL A 877 -60.00 30.79 -33.69
CA VAL A 877 -60.10 31.07 -35.16
C VAL A 877 -59.33 32.34 -35.53
N ALA A 878 -58.07 32.30 -35.99
CA ALA A 878 -57.49 31.82 -37.26
C ALA A 878 -57.51 32.82 -38.45
N VAL A 879 -56.32 32.95 -39.07
CA VAL A 879 -56.05 33.13 -40.53
C VAL A 879 -55.53 34.51 -41.05
N ARG A 880 -54.30 34.42 -41.63
CA ARG A 880 -53.69 35.10 -42.81
C ARG A 880 -52.81 36.37 -42.68
N ARG A 881 -51.51 36.07 -42.80
CA ARG A 881 -50.54 36.42 -43.89
C ARG A 881 -49.85 37.81 -43.94
N TYR A 882 -48.52 37.70 -43.85
CA TYR A 882 -47.44 38.29 -44.68
C TYR A 882 -47.10 39.80 -44.61
N ASN A 883 -45.96 40.11 -43.97
CA ASN A 883 -44.69 40.50 -44.64
C ASN A 883 -43.57 40.58 -43.56
N LYS A 884 -42.50 39.78 -43.63
CA LYS A 884 -41.17 40.06 -44.27
C LYS A 884 -40.35 41.05 -43.40
N VAL A 885 -39.15 40.72 -42.88
CA VAL A 885 -37.83 40.75 -43.55
C VAL A 885 -36.75 40.33 -42.50
N ILE A 886 -35.91 39.29 -42.73
CA ILE A 886 -34.46 39.30 -43.10
C ILE A 886 -33.56 39.92 -41.99
N LYS A 887 -32.48 39.30 -41.49
CA LYS A 887 -31.60 38.20 -41.97
C LYS A 887 -31.11 37.37 -40.80
#